data_AF-A0A9Q0LWU0-F1
#
_entry.id   AF-A0A9Q0LWU0-F1
#
_cell.length_a   1.000
_cell.length_b   1.000
_cell.length_c   1.000
_cell.angle_alpha   90.00
_cell.angle_beta   90.00
_cell.angle_gamma   90.00
#
_symmetry.space_group_name_H-M   'P 1'
#
loop_
_entity.id
_entity.type
_entity.pdbx_description
1 polymer ?
#
loop_
_entity_poly.entity_id
_entity_poly.type
_entity_poly.pdbx_seq_one_letter_code
_entity_poly.pdbx_strand_id
1 'polypeptide(L)'
;MEKQNDKKNNKLSPFIKSIKNLSMDSFLSQVIDLYPEINWLMNDCEHSPDYNKSSIYSNKRPSIQINGKPSIEFDRTVIGISCIKLVLDRNYEAFVETQNEEKKLTKENFEQLCNYVDSILNQDEDKIDSLIVYIAINDLGKINSFVEKVKSHLQITEIANHDEILFLALEKCSEFVPSFSRLSEKFQKMILNTSMVECNIGQITQAEAPEYPLTQLSSLTEEEYHFFMIHFLFDISGAAGHIFPFGSFVVSNFFWIRFYTLNNLLIDFFKSSFSDVEDIYSRYLRKQIENFNLNQNENENQNQNQNQNQNLNQNQNQNQNQNQNQNLKIHALSRIFLLARLSTQQEFDFVCKSFDQQHDLVKEILIQELNISGLSQKMAIIPYYAPALINSILENEKANGKGIQDGLNIVLLTLARIFFEVRLGILNKKNNGIVNANIRKLALNSSKILTSDFGVNWITNHDAEIFFVDFTKIDHQNFPIKPTLSEFFTDEKLAVIGIGGGSDGVQAGLLAHLLKKQGKQIECLISVRTGIQGNGKERKVENHGGMIYKNVYKINPTSGGSGRFLENIPSIDFPMYLVLDFEDEQLTDQIQAVLNQYKDLKTLISVDTGGDCLYPFDQDVAQVKATPDQDLRVLNALSKLSNEIKVISSVIAAGIDSPPNAEEILHKSNAEYYQLDDKEANFVVQKYIDWGFDSSNEKIFGLTPLVWKKSLQNDLGLQVVSLPKNVVISDSPWKPFVFVRESMKGIFFMKLEDHLKQIKSKK
;
A
#
# COMPACT_ATOMS: atom_id res chain seq x y z
N MET A 1 -27.75 63.94 8.34
CA MET A 1 -26.90 63.61 7.18
C MET A 1 -25.67 64.49 7.30
N GLU A 2 -24.48 63.89 7.18
CA GLU A 2 -23.18 64.33 7.74
C GLU A 2 -23.02 64.09 9.25
N LYS A 3 -21.87 63.51 9.63
CA LYS A 3 -21.46 62.99 10.95
C LYS A 3 -21.91 61.56 11.32
N GLN A 4 -21.44 60.55 10.59
CA GLN A 4 -21.24 59.21 11.17
C GLN A 4 -20.26 58.26 10.44
N ASN A 5 -19.35 58.77 9.58
CA ASN A 5 -18.49 57.91 8.74
C ASN A 5 -16.97 57.93 9.00
N ASP A 6 -16.47 58.46 10.12
CA ASP A 6 -15.01 58.57 10.37
C ASP A 6 -14.52 57.88 11.67
N LYS A 7 -15.03 56.68 12.00
CA LYS A 7 -14.50 55.87 13.12
C LYS A 7 -14.30 54.38 12.83
N LYS A 8 -13.88 54.04 11.61
CA LYS A 8 -13.27 52.75 11.29
C LYS A 8 -12.00 52.99 10.48
N ASN A 9 -10.95 53.45 11.15
CA ASN A 9 -9.60 53.44 10.59
C ASN A 9 -8.61 52.99 11.68
N ASN A 10 -7.95 51.87 11.38
CA ASN A 10 -6.65 51.40 11.84
C ASN A 10 -6.30 51.58 13.33
N LYS A 11 -6.56 50.53 14.10
CA LYS A 11 -5.66 50.17 15.21
C LYS A 11 -4.95 48.87 14.83
N LEU A 12 -3.89 48.98 14.03
CA LEU A 12 -2.83 47.97 14.04
C LEU A 12 -2.31 47.83 15.49
N SER A 13 -1.99 46.60 15.89
CA SER A 13 -1.45 46.33 17.22
C SER A 13 -0.09 47.02 17.43
N PRO A 14 0.12 47.76 18.55
CA PRO A 14 1.43 48.32 18.94
C PRO A 14 2.57 47.29 19.07
N PHE A 15 2.24 45.99 19.03
CA PHE A 15 3.13 44.84 19.22
C PHE A 15 4.28 44.76 18.20
N ILE A 16 4.02 45.09 16.93
CA ILE A 16 5.01 44.82 15.88
C ILE A 16 6.17 45.81 15.93
N LYS A 17 5.93 47.02 16.46
CA LYS A 17 6.97 48.04 16.66
C LYS A 17 8.12 47.60 17.59
N SER A 18 8.04 46.48 18.31
CA SER A 18 9.15 45.98 19.13
C SER A 18 9.38 44.47 19.15
N ILE A 19 8.97 43.68 18.14
CA ILE A 19 9.22 42.22 18.13
C ILE A 19 10.73 41.88 18.19
N LYS A 20 11.58 42.69 17.57
CA LYS A 20 13.04 42.46 17.51
C LYS A 20 13.77 42.62 18.87
N ASN A 21 13.20 43.38 19.82
CA ASN A 21 13.89 43.74 21.06
C ASN A 21 13.37 42.98 22.30
N LEU A 22 12.36 42.12 22.15
CA LEU A 22 11.84 41.32 23.25
C LEU A 22 12.68 40.06 23.45
N SER A 23 12.88 39.66 24.72
CA SER A 23 13.31 38.29 25.03
C SER A 23 12.26 37.29 24.54
N MET A 24 12.65 36.03 24.32
CA MET A 24 11.71 35.00 23.86
C MET A 24 10.52 34.84 24.82
N ASP A 25 10.76 34.82 26.14
CA ASP A 25 9.70 34.73 27.15
C ASP A 25 8.72 35.91 27.07
N SER A 26 9.24 37.14 26.90
CA SER A 26 8.41 38.34 26.79
C SER A 26 7.60 38.35 25.49
N PHE A 27 8.20 37.85 24.40
CA PHE A 27 7.53 37.70 23.12
C PHE A 27 6.39 36.69 23.21
N LEU A 28 6.63 35.51 23.80
CA LEU A 28 5.62 34.47 23.92
C LEU A 28 4.45 34.87 24.83
N SER A 29 4.71 35.54 25.95
CA SER A 29 3.64 36.10 26.79
C SER A 29 2.75 37.05 25.99
N GLN A 30 3.34 37.95 25.21
CA GLN A 30 2.57 38.89 24.38
C GLN A 30 1.82 38.21 23.25
N VAL A 31 2.39 37.16 22.63
CA VAL A 31 1.70 36.34 21.64
C VAL A 31 0.44 35.72 22.28
N ILE A 32 0.54 35.09 23.44
CA ILE A 32 -0.62 34.46 24.09
C ILE A 32 -1.71 35.49 24.41
N ASP A 33 -1.33 36.71 24.81
CA ASP A 33 -2.27 37.79 25.11
C ASP A 33 -2.95 38.37 23.85
N LEU A 34 -2.22 38.44 22.73
CA LEU A 34 -2.69 39.07 21.49
C LEU A 34 -3.45 38.12 20.55
N TYR A 35 -3.18 36.82 20.65
CA TYR A 35 -3.79 35.78 19.83
C TYR A 35 -4.57 34.81 20.76
N PRO A 36 -5.77 35.20 21.22
CA PRO A 36 -6.54 34.44 22.21
C PRO A 36 -6.88 33.01 21.75
N GLU A 37 -6.87 32.76 20.44
CA GLU A 37 -7.09 31.45 19.81
C GLU A 37 -6.08 30.40 20.27
N ILE A 38 -4.84 30.79 20.58
CA ILE A 38 -3.80 29.86 21.05
C ILE A 38 -4.26 29.13 22.33
N ASN A 39 -5.09 29.76 23.17
CA ASN A 39 -5.60 29.13 24.39
C ASN A 39 -6.55 27.95 24.10
N TRP A 40 -7.19 27.90 22.93
CA TRP A 40 -8.02 26.75 22.53
C TRP A 40 -7.19 25.49 22.32
N LEU A 41 -5.93 25.64 21.90
CA LEU A 41 -5.00 24.52 21.67
C LEU A 41 -4.60 23.81 22.97
N MET A 42 -5.03 24.31 24.13
CA MET A 42 -4.87 23.65 25.43
C MET A 42 -5.98 22.62 25.72
N ASN A 43 -7.05 22.60 24.92
CA ASN A 43 -8.18 21.69 25.11
C ASN A 43 -7.93 20.34 24.41
N ASP A 44 -8.78 19.34 24.70
CA ASP A 44 -8.69 18.01 24.11
C ASP A 44 -8.83 18.06 22.57
N CYS A 45 -7.93 17.35 21.88
CA CYS A 45 -7.87 17.23 20.42
C CYS A 45 -7.72 15.76 19.98
N GLU A 46 -8.00 15.47 18.71
CA GLU A 46 -7.65 14.17 18.13
C GLU A 46 -6.13 14.05 17.93
N HIS A 47 -5.50 13.04 18.54
CA HIS A 47 -4.04 12.99 18.66
C HIS A 47 -3.29 12.26 17.51
N SER A 48 -2.19 12.87 17.07
CA SER A 48 -1.16 12.30 16.18
C SER A 48 -0.39 11.11 16.81
N PRO A 49 0.12 10.13 16.05
CA PRO A 49 0.92 8.99 16.56
C PRO A 49 2.17 9.33 17.39
N ASP A 50 2.73 10.54 17.25
CA ASP A 50 3.88 10.98 18.06
C ASP A 50 3.51 11.33 19.52
N TYR A 51 2.27 11.07 19.95
CA TYR A 51 1.72 11.29 21.30
C TYR A 51 2.56 10.63 22.43
N ASN A 52 3.21 9.49 22.17
CA ASN A 52 3.83 8.67 23.21
C ASN A 52 5.35 8.82 23.37
N LYS A 53 5.99 9.77 22.66
CA LYS A 53 7.44 9.99 22.85
C LYS A 53 7.68 10.87 24.07
N SER A 54 8.30 10.31 25.10
CA SER A 54 8.72 11.06 26.28
C SER A 54 9.77 12.10 25.90
N SER A 55 9.47 13.37 26.10
CA SER A 55 10.47 14.44 25.97
C SER A 55 11.45 14.39 27.14
N ILE A 56 12.75 14.38 26.86
CA ILE A 56 13.80 14.64 27.86
C ILE A 56 13.74 16.07 28.41
N TYR A 57 12.97 16.95 27.77
CA TYR A 57 12.77 18.35 28.13
C TYR A 57 11.35 18.61 28.68
N SER A 58 10.70 17.61 29.26
CA SER A 58 9.30 17.71 29.71
C SER A 58 9.01 19.00 30.50
N ASN A 59 9.84 19.34 31.49
CA ASN A 59 9.67 20.55 32.33
C ASN A 59 9.93 21.89 31.62
N LYS A 60 10.46 21.87 30.39
CA LYS A 60 10.74 23.06 29.57
C LYS A 60 9.70 23.30 28.48
N ARG A 61 8.65 22.48 28.41
CA ARG A 61 7.56 22.64 27.45
C ARG A 61 6.79 23.95 27.73
N PRO A 62 6.50 24.80 26.72
CA PRO A 62 5.77 26.04 26.90
C PRO A 62 4.45 25.86 27.67
N SER A 63 3.64 24.87 27.30
CA SER A 63 2.37 24.55 27.97
C SER A 63 2.51 24.26 29.48
N ILE A 64 3.58 23.57 29.87
CA ILE A 64 3.88 23.29 31.30
C ILE A 64 4.35 24.56 32.01
N GLN A 65 5.21 25.36 31.38
CA GLN A 65 5.71 26.59 31.97
C GLN A 65 4.61 27.63 32.20
N ILE A 66 3.63 27.68 31.29
CA ILE A 66 2.56 28.69 31.32
C ILE A 66 1.38 28.22 32.18
N ASN A 67 0.93 26.97 32.02
CA ASN A 67 -0.31 26.48 32.62
C ASN A 67 -0.14 25.24 33.51
N GLY A 68 1.09 24.76 33.72
CA GLY A 68 1.38 23.59 34.56
C GLY A 68 0.91 22.25 34.00
N LYS A 69 0.40 22.21 32.76
CA LYS A 69 -0.11 21.00 32.10
C LYS A 69 0.41 20.88 30.67
N PRO A 70 0.81 19.69 30.22
CA PRO A 70 1.28 19.50 28.85
C PRO A 70 0.12 19.64 27.85
N SER A 71 0.35 20.35 26.75
CA SER A 71 -0.48 20.32 25.55
C SER A 71 0.40 20.23 24.31
N ILE A 72 0.13 19.26 23.44
CA ILE A 72 0.96 19.00 22.25
C ILE A 72 0.73 20.08 21.19
N GLU A 73 -0.51 20.36 20.80
CA GLU A 73 -0.78 21.32 19.72
C GLU A 73 -0.38 22.74 20.15
N PHE A 74 -0.61 23.11 21.42
CA PHE A 74 -0.10 24.37 21.96
C PHE A 74 1.42 24.49 21.81
N ASP A 75 2.17 23.47 22.23
CA ASP A 75 3.64 23.52 22.15
C ASP A 75 4.11 23.59 20.70
N ARG A 76 3.48 22.87 19.77
CA ARG A 76 3.85 22.89 18.35
C ARG A 76 3.63 24.28 17.75
N THR A 77 2.45 24.86 17.94
CA THR A 77 2.11 26.20 17.45
C THR A 77 3.02 27.28 18.02
N VAL A 78 3.25 27.27 19.34
CA VAL A 78 4.09 28.28 20.00
C VAL A 78 5.56 28.20 19.54
N ILE A 79 6.09 27.00 19.31
CA ILE A 79 7.43 26.83 18.77
C ILE A 79 7.51 27.24 17.29
N GLY A 80 6.47 26.99 16.49
CA GLY A 80 6.36 27.53 15.13
C GLY A 80 6.43 29.06 15.11
N ILE A 81 5.67 29.73 15.98
CA ILE A 81 5.70 31.19 16.13
C ILE A 81 7.06 31.69 16.65
N SER A 82 7.68 30.96 17.59
CA SER A 82 9.04 31.28 18.07
C SER A 82 10.07 31.24 16.94
N CYS A 83 9.95 30.27 16.03
CA CYS A 83 10.84 30.15 14.88
C CYS A 83 10.74 31.35 13.93
N ILE A 84 9.56 31.97 13.77
CA ILE A 84 9.42 33.24 13.02
C ILE A 84 10.33 34.30 13.63
N LYS A 85 10.25 34.50 14.95
CA LYS A 85 11.09 35.47 15.66
C LYS A 85 12.58 35.17 15.48
N LEU A 86 12.98 33.91 15.63
CA LEU A 86 14.39 33.51 15.49
C LEU A 86 14.94 33.80 14.08
N VAL A 87 14.14 33.60 13.03
CA VAL A 87 14.52 33.93 11.65
C VAL A 87 14.57 35.44 11.43
N LEU A 88 13.59 36.20 11.91
CA LEU A 88 13.58 37.67 11.82
C LEU A 88 14.74 38.33 12.58
N ASP A 89 15.16 37.72 13.69
CA ASP A 89 16.32 38.15 14.48
C ASP A 89 17.65 37.57 13.95
N ARG A 90 17.60 36.72 12.91
CA ARG A 90 18.75 36.00 12.34
C ARG A 90 19.53 35.22 13.40
N ASN A 91 18.84 34.69 14.41
CA ASN A 91 19.42 33.97 15.54
C ASN A 91 19.63 32.48 15.21
N TYR A 92 20.71 32.21 14.48
CA TYR A 92 21.08 30.86 14.07
C TYR A 92 21.22 29.89 15.25
N GLU A 93 21.99 30.27 16.29
CA GLU A 93 22.37 29.35 17.37
C GLU A 93 21.13 28.84 18.14
N ALA A 94 20.15 29.70 18.39
CA ALA A 94 18.89 29.30 19.02
C ALA A 94 17.98 28.51 18.07
N PHE A 95 18.02 28.79 16.76
CA PHE A 95 17.20 28.07 15.78
C PHE A 95 17.60 26.59 15.67
N VAL A 96 18.90 26.29 15.72
CA VAL A 96 19.44 24.93 15.51
C VAL A 96 19.76 24.18 16.80
N GLU A 97 19.46 24.74 17.98
CA GLU A 97 19.91 24.23 19.28
C GLU A 97 19.58 22.75 19.52
N THR A 98 18.42 22.28 19.03
CA THR A 98 17.96 20.91 19.23
C THR A 98 18.35 19.94 18.10
N GLN A 99 18.99 20.42 17.05
CA GLN A 99 19.28 19.61 15.86
C GLN A 99 20.49 18.70 16.08
N ASN A 100 20.46 17.51 15.48
CA ASN A 100 21.60 16.61 15.44
C ASN A 100 22.70 17.18 14.53
N GLU A 101 23.96 17.18 14.98
CA GLU A 101 25.10 17.73 14.23
C GLU A 101 25.24 17.19 12.80
N GLU A 102 24.92 15.91 12.53
CA GLU A 102 24.98 15.32 11.18
C GLU A 102 23.92 15.88 10.22
N LYS A 103 22.80 16.37 10.75
CA LYS A 103 21.66 16.88 9.96
C LYS A 103 21.45 18.38 10.14
N LYS A 104 22.28 19.03 10.95
CA LYS A 104 22.14 20.40 11.41
C LYS A 104 22.14 21.36 10.23
N LEU A 105 21.17 22.26 10.19
CA LEU A 105 21.08 23.33 9.20
C LEU A 105 22.39 24.13 9.24
N THR A 106 23.04 24.31 8.09
CA THR A 106 24.28 25.08 8.02
C THR A 106 24.01 26.57 8.19
N LYS A 107 25.01 27.35 8.62
CA LYS A 107 24.90 28.81 8.72
C LYS A 107 24.53 29.46 7.38
N GLU A 108 25.09 28.95 6.28
CA GLU A 108 24.78 29.41 4.92
C GLU A 108 23.32 29.15 4.55
N ASN A 109 22.81 27.93 4.80
CA ASN A 109 21.43 27.60 4.49
C ASN A 109 20.44 28.31 5.42
N PHE A 110 20.81 28.57 6.67
CA PHE A 110 20.02 29.42 7.56
C PHE A 110 19.97 30.88 7.08
N GLU A 111 21.07 31.42 6.57
CA GLU A 111 21.11 32.75 5.97
C GLU A 111 20.24 32.81 4.69
N GLN A 112 20.27 31.76 3.86
CA GLN A 112 19.38 31.62 2.71
C GLN A 112 17.90 31.56 3.13
N LEU A 113 17.58 30.84 4.21
CA LEU A 113 16.26 30.81 4.83
C LEU A 113 15.82 32.22 5.28
N CYS A 114 16.68 32.96 5.96
CA CYS A 114 16.38 34.33 6.39
C CYS A 114 16.07 35.24 5.20
N ASN A 115 16.89 35.17 4.14
CA ASN A 115 16.71 35.99 2.94
C ASN A 115 15.44 35.61 2.16
N TYR A 116 15.09 34.32 2.13
CA TYR A 116 13.82 33.87 1.56
C TYR A 116 12.63 34.46 2.32
N VAL A 117 12.63 34.40 3.65
CA VAL A 117 11.56 34.95 4.50
C VAL A 117 11.48 36.47 4.37
N ASP A 118 12.63 37.16 4.37
CA ASP A 118 12.72 38.62 4.16
C ASP A 118 12.14 39.02 2.80
N SER A 119 12.33 38.22 1.73
CA SER A 119 11.80 38.53 0.40
C SER A 119 10.27 38.56 0.34
N ILE A 120 9.59 37.79 1.21
CA ILE A 120 8.13 37.65 1.21
C ILE A 120 7.48 38.59 2.21
N LEU A 121 8.01 38.60 3.45
CA LEU A 121 7.51 39.44 4.54
C LEU A 121 7.96 40.89 4.37
N ASN A 122 9.15 41.16 3.83
CA ASN A 122 9.71 42.51 3.62
C ASN A 122 9.63 43.43 4.86
N GLN A 123 9.69 42.84 6.06
CA GLN A 123 9.45 43.52 7.34
C GLN A 123 8.10 44.29 7.40
N ASP A 124 7.14 43.89 6.57
CA ASP A 124 5.77 44.40 6.57
C ASP A 124 5.04 43.88 7.81
N GLU A 125 4.67 44.82 8.68
CA GLU A 125 4.02 44.50 9.94
C GLU A 125 2.69 43.74 9.73
N ASP A 126 1.90 44.12 8.72
CA ASP A 126 0.61 43.46 8.48
C ASP A 126 0.79 42.02 7.99
N LYS A 127 1.83 41.75 7.18
CA LYS A 127 2.15 40.37 6.74
C LYS A 127 2.62 39.50 7.90
N ILE A 128 3.45 40.05 8.79
CA ILE A 128 3.93 39.33 9.98
C ILE A 128 2.77 39.02 10.92
N ASP A 129 1.88 39.99 11.21
CA ASP A 129 0.67 39.76 12.02
C ASP A 129 -0.17 38.63 11.40
N SER A 130 -0.44 38.74 10.10
CA SER A 130 -1.29 37.79 9.38
C SER A 130 -0.70 36.37 9.37
N LEU A 131 0.63 36.23 9.25
CA LEU A 131 1.30 34.93 9.34
C LEU A 131 1.16 34.32 10.74
N ILE A 132 1.35 35.12 11.80
CA ILE A 132 1.21 34.64 13.18
C ILE A 132 -0.26 34.26 13.46
N VAL A 133 -1.22 35.07 12.98
CA VAL A 133 -2.65 34.72 13.04
C VAL A 133 -2.89 33.38 12.36
N TYR A 134 -2.36 33.18 11.16
CA TYR A 134 -2.60 31.95 10.40
C TYR A 134 -2.08 30.72 11.16
N ILE A 135 -0.84 30.76 11.68
CA ILE A 135 -0.28 29.67 12.48
C ILE A 135 -1.09 29.44 13.77
N ALA A 136 -1.53 30.50 14.44
CA ALA A 136 -2.30 30.41 15.68
C ALA A 136 -3.67 29.74 15.51
N ILE A 137 -4.27 29.82 14.32
CA ILE A 137 -5.64 29.34 14.06
C ILE A 137 -5.69 28.02 13.28
N ASN A 138 -4.60 27.63 12.60
CA ASN A 138 -4.56 26.51 11.66
C ASN A 138 -5.05 25.18 12.24
N ASP A 139 -4.78 24.94 13.53
CA ASP A 139 -5.16 23.69 14.21
C ASP A 139 -6.49 23.76 14.98
N LEU A 140 -7.22 24.88 14.94
CA LEU A 140 -8.50 25.00 15.66
C LEU A 140 -9.55 23.98 15.18
N GLY A 141 -9.51 23.60 13.90
CA GLY A 141 -10.39 22.57 13.34
C GLY A 141 -10.24 21.20 14.01
N LYS A 142 -9.13 20.92 14.68
CA LYS A 142 -8.87 19.66 15.41
C LYS A 142 -9.32 19.69 16.87
N ILE A 143 -9.74 20.85 17.37
CA ILE A 143 -10.09 21.05 18.78
C ILE A 143 -11.58 20.77 18.98
N ASN A 144 -11.90 19.71 19.72
CA ASN A 144 -13.28 19.23 19.91
C ASN A 144 -14.24 20.35 20.36
N SER A 145 -13.82 21.13 21.37
CA SER A 145 -14.63 22.23 21.90
C SER A 145 -14.90 23.36 20.90
N PHE A 146 -13.95 23.63 19.98
CA PHE A 146 -14.11 24.63 18.93
C PHE A 146 -15.03 24.11 17.82
N VAL A 147 -14.81 22.86 17.38
CA VAL A 147 -15.65 22.16 16.41
C VAL A 147 -17.12 22.15 16.84
N GLU A 148 -17.40 21.76 18.08
CA GLU A 148 -18.76 21.72 18.62
C GLU A 148 -19.42 23.10 18.69
N LYS A 149 -18.63 24.14 19.02
CA LYS A 149 -19.11 25.52 19.02
C LYS A 149 -19.52 25.99 17.62
N VAL A 150 -18.71 25.68 16.60
CA VAL A 150 -19.00 26.02 15.20
C VAL A 150 -20.23 25.26 14.69
N LYS A 151 -20.28 23.93 14.91
CA LYS A 151 -21.41 23.08 14.52
C LYS A 151 -22.73 23.55 15.13
N SER A 152 -22.71 23.84 16.43
CA SER A 152 -23.90 24.33 17.15
C SER A 152 -24.39 25.67 16.61
N HIS A 153 -23.47 26.57 16.26
CA HIS A 153 -23.83 27.88 15.71
C HIS A 153 -24.41 27.78 14.29
N LEU A 154 -23.79 26.97 13.44
CA LEU A 154 -24.20 26.79 12.04
C LEU A 154 -25.31 25.75 11.84
N GLN A 155 -25.73 25.05 12.91
CA GLN A 155 -26.72 23.97 12.88
C GLN A 155 -26.34 22.83 11.91
N ILE A 156 -25.05 22.47 11.88
CA ILE A 156 -24.53 21.42 11.00
C ILE A 156 -24.33 20.13 11.81
N THR A 157 -24.85 19.01 11.30
CA THR A 157 -24.77 17.70 11.96
C THR A 157 -23.66 16.80 11.39
N GLU A 158 -23.23 17.03 10.15
CA GLU A 158 -22.23 16.21 9.43
C GLU A 158 -21.20 17.11 8.75
N ILE A 159 -19.91 16.88 9.01
CA ILE A 159 -18.78 17.54 8.33
C ILE A 159 -17.68 16.49 8.13
N ALA A 160 -17.01 16.52 6.98
CA ALA A 160 -16.17 15.43 6.53
C ALA A 160 -14.72 15.50 7.05
N ASN A 161 -14.14 16.70 7.24
CA ASN A 161 -12.78 16.86 7.75
C ASN A 161 -12.54 18.16 8.57
N HIS A 162 -11.39 18.22 9.26
CA HIS A 162 -11.01 19.33 10.17
C HIS A 162 -10.73 20.66 9.45
N ASP A 163 -10.22 20.62 8.23
CA ASP A 163 -9.90 21.83 7.45
C ASP A 163 -11.17 22.52 6.94
N GLU A 164 -12.20 21.74 6.58
CA GLU A 164 -13.53 22.24 6.20
C GLU A 164 -14.22 22.94 7.38
N ILE A 165 -14.10 22.40 8.60
CA ILE A 165 -14.59 23.08 9.82
C ILE A 165 -13.91 24.43 9.99
N LEU A 166 -12.60 24.48 9.87
CA LEU A 166 -11.84 25.72 10.03
C LEU A 166 -12.26 26.73 8.98
N PHE A 167 -12.34 26.33 7.70
CA PHE A 167 -12.80 27.20 6.62
C PHE A 167 -14.19 27.79 6.91
N LEU A 168 -15.15 26.96 7.29
CA LEU A 168 -16.51 27.42 7.64
C LEU A 168 -16.49 28.39 8.84
N ALA A 169 -15.65 28.12 9.84
CA ALA A 169 -15.50 29.00 10.99
C ALA A 169 -14.96 30.37 10.57
N LEU A 170 -13.96 30.43 9.69
CA LEU A 170 -13.39 31.69 9.20
C LEU A 170 -14.35 32.44 8.27
N GLU A 171 -15.08 31.72 7.40
CA GLU A 171 -15.98 32.34 6.42
C GLU A 171 -17.28 32.84 7.06
N LYS A 172 -17.87 32.07 7.98
CA LYS A 172 -19.25 32.30 8.46
C LYS A 172 -19.36 32.66 9.93
N CYS A 173 -18.33 32.37 10.72
CA CYS A 173 -18.31 32.58 12.18
C CYS A 173 -17.04 33.31 12.62
N SER A 174 -16.55 34.27 11.83
CA SER A 174 -15.26 34.93 12.05
C SER A 174 -15.18 35.59 13.43
N GLU A 175 -16.31 35.93 14.06
CA GLU A 175 -16.39 36.41 15.44
C GLU A 175 -15.88 35.40 16.49
N PHE A 176 -15.80 34.11 16.16
CA PHE A 176 -15.19 33.09 17.02
C PHE A 176 -13.66 33.09 16.95
N VAL A 177 -13.10 33.77 15.94
CA VAL A 177 -11.68 33.90 15.68
C VAL A 177 -11.33 35.40 15.62
N PRO A 178 -11.37 36.14 16.76
CA PRO A 178 -11.10 37.57 16.81
C PRO A 178 -9.82 38.01 16.10
N SER A 179 -8.77 37.18 16.13
CA SER A 179 -7.51 37.44 15.47
C SER A 179 -7.60 37.42 13.95
N PHE A 180 -8.44 36.56 13.39
CA PHE A 180 -8.71 36.58 11.95
C PHE A 180 -9.61 37.77 11.59
N SER A 181 -10.67 38.01 12.38
CA SER A 181 -11.63 39.10 12.17
C SER A 181 -10.99 40.49 12.13
N ARG A 182 -9.89 40.72 12.85
CA ARG A 182 -9.22 42.02 12.88
C ARG A 182 -8.35 42.29 11.66
N LEU A 183 -7.98 41.26 10.90
CA LEU A 183 -7.10 41.41 9.73
C LEU A 183 -7.80 42.21 8.64
N SER A 184 -7.01 42.79 7.72
CA SER A 184 -7.59 43.45 6.55
C SER A 184 -8.28 42.42 5.63
N GLU A 185 -9.26 42.87 4.85
CA GLU A 185 -9.99 42.00 3.89
C GLU A 185 -9.02 41.27 2.94
N LYS A 186 -7.89 41.90 2.58
CA LYS A 186 -6.83 41.28 1.78
C LYS A 186 -6.29 40.01 2.45
N PHE A 187 -5.90 40.08 3.73
CA PHE A 187 -5.29 38.96 4.44
C PHE A 187 -6.32 37.91 4.89
N GLN A 188 -7.55 38.33 5.21
CA GLN A 188 -8.65 37.38 5.45
C GLN A 188 -8.88 36.50 4.22
N LYS A 189 -8.98 37.11 3.03
CA LYS A 189 -9.14 36.38 1.77
C LYS A 189 -7.93 35.50 1.45
N MET A 190 -6.72 36.00 1.68
CA MET A 190 -5.49 35.23 1.48
C MET A 190 -5.48 33.95 2.32
N ILE A 191 -5.76 34.04 3.63
CA ILE A 191 -5.83 32.89 4.54
C ILE A 191 -6.94 31.91 4.10
N LEU A 192 -8.14 32.41 3.76
CA LEU A 192 -9.24 31.57 3.28
C LEU A 192 -8.83 30.79 2.01
N ASN A 193 -8.26 31.47 1.02
CA ASN A 193 -7.82 30.86 -0.23
C ASN A 193 -6.73 29.80 -0.01
N THR A 194 -5.77 30.05 0.88
CA THR A 194 -4.68 29.09 1.14
C THR A 194 -5.10 27.94 2.04
N SER A 195 -6.10 28.12 2.91
CA SER A 195 -6.58 27.06 3.83
C SER A 195 -7.29 25.90 3.12
N MET A 196 -7.81 26.13 1.91
CA MET A 196 -8.53 25.13 1.10
C MET A 196 -7.60 24.35 0.15
N VAL A 197 -6.29 24.59 0.20
CA VAL A 197 -5.33 23.97 -0.72
C VAL A 197 -5.04 22.54 -0.29
N GLU A 198 -5.57 21.57 -1.03
CA GLU A 198 -5.34 20.13 -0.82
C GLU A 198 -3.97 19.66 -1.35
N CYS A 199 -2.89 20.33 -0.94
CA CYS A 199 -1.52 19.98 -1.32
C CYS A 199 -0.59 19.96 -0.10
N ASN A 200 -0.30 18.76 0.41
CA ASN A 200 0.65 18.60 1.51
C ASN A 200 2.10 18.69 1.00
N ILE A 201 2.71 19.86 1.13
CA ILE A 201 4.10 20.13 0.71
C ILE A 201 5.10 19.21 1.44
N GLY A 202 4.82 18.82 2.68
CA GLY A 202 5.65 17.86 3.43
C GLY A 202 5.70 16.48 2.76
N GLN A 203 4.55 16.00 2.26
CA GLN A 203 4.48 14.75 1.52
C GLN A 203 5.19 14.84 0.16
N ILE A 204 5.05 15.96 -0.56
CA ILE A 204 5.73 16.18 -1.84
C ILE A 204 7.25 16.24 -1.66
N THR A 205 7.73 17.00 -0.68
CA THR A 205 9.18 17.12 -0.38
C THR A 205 9.80 15.78 0.04
N GLN A 206 9.01 14.87 0.61
CA GLN A 206 9.43 13.50 0.96
C GLN A 206 9.10 12.47 -0.13
N ALA A 207 8.55 12.90 -1.28
CA ALA A 207 8.09 12.06 -2.38
C ALA A 207 7.06 10.97 -2.01
N GLU A 208 6.35 11.18 -0.89
CA GLU A 208 5.25 10.35 -0.41
C GLU A 208 4.02 10.55 -1.29
N ALA A 209 3.67 11.81 -1.54
CA ALA A 209 2.66 12.19 -2.50
C ALA A 209 3.20 12.15 -3.93
N PRO A 210 2.37 11.76 -4.92
CA PRO A 210 2.70 11.87 -6.34
C PRO A 210 2.52 13.32 -6.81
N GLU A 211 2.50 13.52 -8.12
CA GLU A 211 2.41 14.78 -8.84
C GLU A 211 1.05 15.46 -8.68
N TYR A 212 -0.05 14.68 -8.67
CA TYR A 212 -1.42 15.21 -8.69
C TYR A 212 -1.71 16.36 -7.70
N PRO A 213 -1.34 16.28 -6.40
CA PRO A 213 -1.62 17.35 -5.44
C PRO A 213 -1.03 18.72 -5.82
N LEU A 214 0.08 18.77 -6.58
CA LEU A 214 0.67 20.04 -7.03
C LEU A 214 -0.26 20.82 -7.96
N THR A 215 -1.22 20.17 -8.63
CA THR A 215 -2.22 20.87 -9.46
C THR A 215 -3.11 21.80 -8.65
N GLN A 216 -3.31 21.53 -7.36
CA GLN A 216 -4.12 22.36 -6.47
C GLN A 216 -3.52 23.76 -6.26
N LEU A 217 -2.20 23.89 -6.44
CA LEU A 217 -1.50 25.17 -6.34
C LEU A 217 -1.86 26.15 -7.48
N SER A 218 -2.38 25.65 -8.61
CA SER A 218 -2.79 26.48 -9.74
C SER A 218 -3.96 27.43 -9.44
N SER A 219 -4.69 27.18 -8.34
CA SER A 219 -5.78 28.04 -7.87
C SER A 219 -5.29 29.32 -7.18
N LEU A 220 -4.01 29.38 -6.79
CA LEU A 220 -3.43 30.50 -6.04
C LEU A 220 -2.80 31.55 -6.98
N THR A 221 -2.82 32.80 -6.55
CA THR A 221 -1.91 33.82 -7.08
C THR A 221 -0.48 33.61 -6.57
N GLU A 222 0.52 34.22 -7.22
CA GLU A 222 1.93 34.14 -6.78
C GLU A 222 2.11 34.67 -5.34
N GLU A 223 1.39 35.74 -4.95
CA GLU A 223 1.44 36.28 -3.59
C GLU A 223 0.85 35.29 -2.56
N GLU A 224 -0.30 34.68 -2.87
CA GLU A 224 -0.94 33.66 -2.02
C GLU A 224 -0.09 32.39 -1.90
N TYR A 225 0.53 31.94 -2.99
CA TYR A 225 1.46 30.81 -2.97
C TYR A 225 2.65 31.07 -2.05
N HIS A 226 3.29 32.24 -2.16
CA HIS A 226 4.41 32.58 -1.28
C HIS A 226 3.99 32.65 0.19
N PHE A 227 2.81 33.19 0.47
CA PHE A 227 2.26 33.24 1.82
C PHE A 227 1.95 31.83 2.37
N PHE A 228 1.37 30.96 1.55
CA PHE A 228 1.14 29.55 1.88
C PHE A 228 2.44 28.80 2.21
N MET A 229 3.50 29.01 1.41
CA MET A 229 4.78 28.33 1.60
C MET A 229 5.49 28.76 2.90
N ILE A 230 5.45 30.04 3.28
CA ILE A 230 6.02 30.47 4.57
C ILE A 230 5.17 30.03 5.76
N HIS A 231 3.85 29.98 5.61
CA HIS A 231 2.96 29.39 6.62
C HIS A 231 3.34 27.93 6.87
N PHE A 232 3.40 27.11 5.81
CA PHE A 232 3.82 25.71 5.90
C PHE A 232 5.21 25.56 6.56
N LEU A 233 6.17 26.39 6.18
CA LEU A 233 7.54 26.35 6.70
C LEU A 233 7.61 26.58 8.22
N PHE A 234 6.80 27.48 8.76
CA PHE A 234 6.79 27.75 10.20
C PHE A 234 5.86 26.82 10.98
N ASP A 235 4.78 26.34 10.38
CA ASP A 235 3.96 25.25 10.93
C ASP A 235 4.81 23.99 11.14
N ILE A 236 5.54 23.55 10.11
CA ILE A 236 6.40 22.38 10.19
C ILE A 236 7.63 22.60 11.08
N SER A 237 8.10 23.85 11.24
CA SER A 237 9.18 24.18 12.19
C SER A 237 8.79 23.83 13.63
N GLY A 238 7.52 24.06 13.97
CA GLY A 238 6.95 23.74 15.27
C GLY A 238 6.57 22.27 15.46
N ALA A 239 6.55 21.45 14.41
CA ALA A 239 5.91 20.13 14.44
C ALA A 239 6.48 19.13 15.48
N ALA A 240 7.69 19.35 16.00
CA ALA A 240 8.28 18.56 17.07
C ALA A 240 8.37 19.29 18.44
N GLY A 241 7.69 20.43 18.59
CA GLY A 241 7.79 21.32 19.75
C GLY A 241 7.43 20.66 21.09
N HIS A 242 6.56 19.65 21.09
CA HIS A 242 6.22 18.87 22.28
C HIS A 242 7.34 17.95 22.76
N ILE A 243 8.31 17.64 21.87
CA ILE A 243 9.51 16.84 22.17
C ILE A 243 10.71 17.77 22.39
N PHE A 244 10.88 18.78 21.53
CA PHE A 244 11.99 19.72 21.48
C PHE A 244 11.47 21.16 21.62
N PRO A 245 11.39 21.70 22.85
CA PRO A 245 10.64 22.93 23.15
C PRO A 245 11.43 24.22 22.89
N PHE A 246 12.40 24.21 21.97
CA PHE A 246 13.18 25.39 21.58
C PHE A 246 13.82 25.15 20.20
N GLY A 247 13.91 26.21 19.39
CA GLY A 247 14.39 26.12 18.01
C GLY A 247 13.51 25.23 17.12
N SER A 248 14.01 24.92 15.92
CA SER A 248 13.35 24.00 14.99
C SER A 248 14.15 22.70 14.91
N PHE A 249 13.56 21.60 15.37
CA PHE A 249 14.16 20.27 15.16
C PHE A 249 13.99 19.79 13.71
N VAL A 250 12.90 20.19 13.06
CA VAL A 250 12.45 19.62 11.78
C VAL A 250 13.11 20.28 10.58
N VAL A 251 13.31 21.61 10.63
CA VAL A 251 14.00 22.40 9.58
C VAL A 251 15.51 22.21 9.67
N SER A 252 15.90 20.96 9.43
CA SER A 252 17.27 20.49 9.24
C SER A 252 17.84 20.96 7.90
N ASN A 253 19.14 20.74 7.68
CA ASN A 253 19.80 21.04 6.42
C ASN A 253 19.13 20.35 5.22
N PHE A 254 18.83 19.06 5.39
CA PHE A 254 18.22 18.25 4.34
C PHE A 254 16.78 18.66 4.05
N PHE A 255 16.02 19.01 5.09
CA PHE A 255 14.67 19.56 4.90
C PHE A 255 14.74 20.86 4.09
N TRP A 256 15.61 21.80 4.49
CA TRP A 256 15.73 23.09 3.83
C TRP A 256 16.10 22.95 2.35
N ILE A 257 17.12 22.13 2.02
CA ILE A 257 17.53 21.90 0.62
C ILE A 257 16.38 21.35 -0.22
N ARG A 258 15.60 20.39 0.31
CA ARG A 258 14.44 19.82 -0.38
C ARG A 258 13.35 20.86 -0.60
N PHE A 259 12.95 21.53 0.47
CA PHE A 259 11.94 22.58 0.44
C PHE A 259 12.31 23.69 -0.54
N TYR A 260 13.53 24.23 -0.43
CA TYR A 260 14.02 25.32 -1.26
C TYR A 260 14.12 24.91 -2.75
N THR A 261 14.59 23.69 -3.03
CA THR A 261 14.66 23.16 -4.40
C THR A 261 13.27 23.03 -5.03
N LEU A 262 12.30 22.46 -4.30
CA LEU A 262 10.92 22.34 -4.77
C LEU A 262 10.31 23.73 -5.00
N ASN A 263 10.44 24.61 -4.01
CA ASN A 263 9.89 25.96 -4.08
C ASN A 263 10.43 26.75 -5.27
N ASN A 264 11.73 26.67 -5.57
CA ASN A 264 12.31 27.34 -6.75
C ASN A 264 11.74 26.81 -8.07
N LEU A 265 11.52 25.50 -8.18
CA LEU A 265 10.91 24.92 -9.39
C LEU A 265 9.43 25.31 -9.53
N LEU A 266 8.72 25.45 -8.40
CA LEU A 266 7.33 25.91 -8.39
C LEU A 266 7.20 27.41 -8.64
N ILE A 267 8.20 28.23 -8.33
CA ILE A 267 8.18 29.65 -8.74
C ILE A 267 8.16 29.77 -10.27
N ASP A 268 8.87 28.89 -11.00
CA ASP A 268 8.82 28.86 -12.46
C ASP A 268 7.41 28.51 -12.99
N PHE A 269 6.63 27.72 -12.24
CA PHE A 269 5.23 27.40 -12.55
C PHE A 269 4.36 28.65 -12.56
N PHE A 270 4.53 29.57 -11.61
CA PHE A 270 3.77 30.83 -11.57
C PHE A 270 4.29 31.88 -12.56
N LYS A 271 5.58 31.84 -12.92
CA LYS A 271 6.19 32.78 -13.88
C LYS A 271 5.99 32.41 -15.35
N SER A 272 5.73 31.14 -15.65
CA SER A 272 5.57 30.63 -17.02
C SER A 272 4.21 29.98 -17.23
N SER A 273 3.50 30.35 -18.30
CA SER A 273 2.17 29.79 -18.60
C SER A 273 2.16 28.32 -19.05
N PHE A 274 3.28 27.60 -18.94
CA PHE A 274 3.55 26.35 -19.69
C PHE A 274 4.26 25.23 -18.93
N SER A 275 4.48 25.32 -17.62
CA SER A 275 5.14 24.22 -16.89
C SER A 275 4.13 23.15 -16.49
N ASP A 276 4.25 21.95 -17.07
CA ASP A 276 3.52 20.76 -16.67
C ASP A 276 3.99 20.30 -15.27
N VAL A 277 3.05 19.96 -14.40
CA VAL A 277 3.30 19.49 -13.04
C VAL A 277 4.14 18.20 -13.04
N GLU A 278 3.96 17.32 -14.04
CA GLU A 278 4.77 16.11 -14.19
C GLU A 278 6.26 16.43 -14.44
N ASP A 279 6.53 17.45 -15.24
CA ASP A 279 7.90 17.89 -15.53
C ASP A 279 8.55 18.55 -14.30
N ILE A 280 7.81 19.39 -13.58
CA ILE A 280 8.29 20.01 -12.33
C ILE A 280 8.71 18.95 -11.32
N TYR A 281 7.85 17.96 -11.09
CA TYR A 281 8.12 16.91 -10.11
C TYR A 281 9.28 16.01 -10.56
N SER A 282 9.34 15.66 -11.85
CA SER A 282 10.48 14.92 -12.42
C SER A 282 11.80 15.67 -12.27
N ARG A 283 11.82 16.99 -12.53
CA ARG A 283 12.98 17.85 -12.28
C ARG A 283 13.32 17.94 -10.80
N TYR A 284 12.33 18.00 -9.92
CA TYR A 284 12.53 18.00 -8.48
C TYR A 284 13.28 16.74 -8.03
N LEU A 285 12.79 15.55 -8.39
CA LEU A 285 13.43 14.29 -8.04
C LEU A 285 14.86 14.20 -8.58
N ARG A 286 15.09 14.59 -9.83
CA ARG A 286 16.43 14.60 -10.44
C ARG A 286 17.38 15.53 -9.67
N LYS A 287 16.94 16.76 -9.38
CA LYS A 287 17.73 17.73 -8.61
C LYS A 287 18.05 17.22 -7.20
N GLN A 288 17.13 16.48 -6.57
CA GLN A 288 17.46 15.87 -5.28
C GLN A 288 18.65 14.94 -5.41
N ILE A 289 18.67 14.03 -6.38
CA ILE A 289 19.82 13.14 -6.60
C ILE A 289 21.10 13.92 -6.96
N GLU A 290 21.01 14.94 -7.82
CA GLU A 290 22.16 15.78 -8.21
C GLU A 290 22.74 16.59 -7.05
N ASN A 291 21.91 17.18 -6.20
CA ASN A 291 22.34 17.96 -5.04
C ASN A 291 23.18 17.12 -4.07
N PHE A 292 22.95 15.81 -3.99
CA PHE A 292 23.78 14.92 -3.17
C PHE A 292 25.13 14.58 -3.82
N ASN A 293 25.20 14.51 -5.15
CA ASN A 293 26.46 14.33 -5.89
C ASN A 293 27.37 15.57 -5.79
N LEU A 294 26.81 16.77 -5.67
CA LEU A 294 27.57 18.02 -5.56
C LEU A 294 28.23 18.21 -4.18
N ASN A 295 27.57 17.78 -3.10
CA ASN A 295 28.09 17.93 -1.73
C ASN A 295 29.31 17.05 -1.39
N GLN A 296 29.66 16.06 -2.22
CA GLN A 296 30.94 15.33 -2.11
C GLN A 296 32.02 15.90 -3.04
N ASN A 297 31.63 16.52 -4.16
CA ASN A 297 32.56 17.04 -5.15
C ASN A 297 33.25 18.35 -4.75
N GLU A 298 32.72 19.09 -3.77
CA GLU A 298 33.44 20.23 -3.17
C GLU A 298 34.67 19.79 -2.35
N ASN A 299 34.77 18.51 -1.97
CA ASN A 299 35.95 17.96 -1.31
C ASN A 299 36.86 17.10 -2.22
N GLU A 300 36.46 16.76 -3.45
CA GLU A 300 37.27 15.85 -4.29
C GLU A 300 37.46 16.21 -5.77
N ASN A 301 36.87 17.27 -6.33
CA ASN A 301 37.00 17.51 -7.78
C ASN A 301 37.81 18.74 -8.19
N GLN A 302 39.14 18.52 -8.25
CA GLN A 302 40.02 19.21 -9.19
C GLN A 302 40.30 18.43 -10.49
N ASN A 303 39.81 17.21 -10.69
CA ASN A 303 40.07 16.50 -11.96
C ASN A 303 39.03 15.43 -12.29
N GLN A 304 38.36 15.62 -13.44
CA GLN A 304 37.83 14.63 -14.39
C GLN A 304 36.37 14.90 -14.79
N ASN A 305 36.20 15.90 -15.65
CA ASN A 305 35.02 15.98 -16.51
C ASN A 305 35.46 16.37 -17.92
N GLN A 306 35.79 15.37 -18.73
CA GLN A 306 35.80 15.43 -20.19
C GLN A 306 36.09 14.03 -20.72
N ASN A 307 35.03 13.31 -21.11
CA ASN A 307 34.97 12.38 -22.25
C ASN A 307 33.97 11.26 -21.98
N GLN A 308 32.71 11.50 -22.27
CA GLN A 308 31.76 10.45 -22.65
C GLN A 308 30.58 11.08 -23.39
N ASN A 309 30.85 11.54 -24.61
CA ASN A 309 29.80 11.83 -25.59
C ASN A 309 30.40 11.72 -26.99
N GLN A 310 30.34 10.53 -27.56
CA GLN A 310 30.34 10.29 -29.01
C GLN A 310 30.24 8.78 -29.27
N ASN A 311 29.03 8.29 -29.55
CA ASN A 311 28.70 7.25 -30.55
C ASN A 311 27.33 6.61 -30.26
N LEU A 312 26.25 7.17 -30.79
CA LEU A 312 24.95 6.48 -30.86
C LEU A 312 24.24 6.89 -32.15
N ASN A 313 24.40 6.09 -33.20
CA ASN A 313 23.43 6.04 -34.30
C ASN A 313 23.46 4.66 -34.96
N GLN A 314 22.66 3.75 -34.40
CA GLN A 314 21.98 2.59 -35.02
C GLN A 314 21.35 1.73 -33.91
N ASN A 315 20.17 2.14 -33.40
CA ASN A 315 19.17 1.32 -32.64
C ASN A 315 18.14 2.22 -31.93
N GLN A 316 17.44 3.09 -32.67
CA GLN A 316 16.64 4.16 -32.05
C GLN A 316 15.41 3.65 -31.25
N ASN A 317 14.71 2.59 -31.69
CA ASN A 317 13.50 2.12 -30.98
C ASN A 317 13.79 1.22 -29.76
N GLN A 318 14.84 0.40 -29.81
CA GLN A 318 15.25 -0.40 -28.64
C GLN A 318 15.92 0.46 -27.57
N ASN A 319 16.74 1.45 -27.97
CA ASN A 319 17.34 2.38 -27.04
C ASN A 319 16.31 3.32 -26.41
N GLN A 320 15.24 3.72 -27.12
CA GLN A 320 14.17 4.54 -26.54
C GLN A 320 13.39 3.81 -25.44
N ASN A 321 12.97 2.57 -25.67
CA ASN A 321 12.26 1.78 -24.65
C ASN A 321 13.16 1.44 -23.45
N GLN A 322 14.44 1.14 -23.69
CA GLN A 322 15.41 0.90 -22.62
C GLN A 322 15.66 2.18 -21.80
N ASN A 323 15.81 3.33 -22.45
CA ASN A 323 15.98 4.61 -21.77
C ASN A 323 14.73 5.01 -20.98
N GLN A 324 13.53 4.75 -21.51
CA GLN A 324 12.27 5.03 -20.80
C GLN A 324 12.13 4.15 -19.55
N ASN A 325 12.40 2.83 -19.65
CA ASN A 325 12.36 1.93 -18.50
C ASN A 325 13.41 2.30 -17.44
N GLN A 326 14.59 2.73 -17.86
CA GLN A 326 15.61 3.24 -16.94
C GLN A 326 15.17 4.52 -16.24
N ASN A 327 14.53 5.45 -16.95
CA ASN A 327 13.99 6.68 -16.36
C ASN A 327 12.90 6.38 -15.31
N LEU A 328 11.96 5.48 -15.61
CA LEU A 328 10.92 5.06 -14.65
C LEU A 328 11.52 4.37 -13.41
N LYS A 329 12.57 3.55 -13.60
CA LYS A 329 13.31 2.95 -12.48
C LYS A 329 13.96 4.02 -11.60
N ILE A 330 14.70 4.96 -12.20
CA ILE A 330 15.38 6.04 -11.46
C ILE A 330 14.36 6.91 -10.72
N HIS A 331 13.22 7.21 -11.34
CA HIS A 331 12.13 7.94 -10.71
C HIS A 331 11.63 7.23 -9.44
N ALA A 332 11.29 5.94 -9.55
CA ALA A 332 10.85 5.13 -8.41
C ALA A 332 11.91 5.07 -7.29
N LEU A 333 13.18 4.85 -7.63
CA LEU A 333 14.28 4.82 -6.67
C LEU A 333 14.48 6.16 -5.96
N SER A 334 14.37 7.27 -6.69
CA SER A 334 14.46 8.63 -6.14
C SER A 334 13.34 8.88 -5.13
N ARG A 335 12.12 8.44 -5.44
CA ARG A 335 10.99 8.51 -4.50
C ARG A 335 11.25 7.70 -3.24
N ILE A 336 11.69 6.44 -3.36
CA ILE A 336 12.00 5.57 -2.22
C ILE A 336 13.09 6.18 -1.33
N PHE A 337 14.15 6.73 -1.93
CA PHE A 337 15.24 7.37 -1.20
C PHE A 337 14.75 8.57 -0.37
N LEU A 338 13.91 9.43 -0.96
CA LEU A 338 13.35 10.59 -0.27
C LEU A 338 12.35 10.18 0.82
N LEU A 339 11.50 9.19 0.55
CA LEU A 339 10.54 8.58 1.46
C LEU A 339 11.22 8.02 2.71
N ALA A 340 12.34 7.33 2.51
CA ALA A 340 13.17 6.78 3.58
C ALA A 340 13.97 7.85 4.35
N ARG A 341 13.87 9.13 3.96
CA ARG A 341 14.58 10.28 4.55
C ARG A 341 16.10 10.09 4.57
N LEU A 342 16.61 9.42 3.55
CA LEU A 342 18.04 9.20 3.33
C LEU A 342 18.65 10.43 2.64
N SER A 343 19.96 10.60 2.78
CA SER A 343 20.61 11.87 2.44
C SER A 343 22.04 11.77 1.92
N THR A 344 22.58 10.56 1.77
CA THR A 344 23.94 10.36 1.27
C THR A 344 23.95 9.49 0.01
N GLN A 345 24.99 9.66 -0.83
CA GLN A 345 25.18 8.81 -2.01
C GLN A 345 25.29 7.32 -1.61
N GLN A 346 25.98 7.03 -0.51
CA GLN A 346 26.11 5.67 0.00
C GLN A 346 24.74 5.06 0.35
N GLU A 347 23.84 5.83 0.96
CA GLU A 347 22.48 5.38 1.24
C GLU A 347 21.65 5.19 -0.03
N PHE A 348 21.83 6.04 -1.05
CA PHE A 348 21.19 5.85 -2.36
C PHE A 348 21.68 4.56 -3.04
N ASP A 349 22.99 4.27 -2.95
CA ASP A 349 23.55 3.02 -3.43
C ASP A 349 22.98 1.81 -2.68
N PHE A 350 22.71 1.93 -1.38
CA PHE A 350 22.01 0.89 -0.62
C PHE A 350 20.58 0.68 -1.11
N VAL A 351 19.84 1.75 -1.46
CA VAL A 351 18.52 1.64 -2.07
C VAL A 351 18.59 0.90 -3.40
N CYS A 352 19.52 1.29 -4.29
CA CYS A 352 19.73 0.64 -5.58
C CYS A 352 20.07 -0.85 -5.44
N LYS A 353 21.03 -1.19 -4.56
CA LYS A 353 21.43 -2.58 -4.30
C LYS A 353 20.29 -3.41 -3.72
N SER A 354 19.56 -2.85 -2.75
CA SER A 354 18.40 -3.53 -2.15
C SER A 354 17.32 -3.78 -3.20
N PHE A 355 17.07 -2.81 -4.09
CA PHE A 355 16.12 -2.93 -5.18
C PHE A 355 16.53 -4.01 -6.17
N ASP A 356 17.79 -4.04 -6.61
CA ASP A 356 18.26 -5.04 -7.58
C ASP A 356 18.21 -6.47 -7.03
N GLN A 357 18.35 -6.62 -5.70
CA GLN A 357 18.21 -7.89 -4.98
C GLN A 357 16.75 -8.35 -4.80
N GLN A 358 15.76 -7.47 -5.01
CA GLN A 358 14.35 -7.86 -4.90
C GLN A 358 13.92 -8.79 -6.03
N HIS A 359 12.91 -9.60 -5.73
CA HIS A 359 12.21 -10.41 -6.73
C HIS A 359 11.67 -9.52 -7.87
N ASP A 360 11.69 -10.01 -9.10
CA ASP A 360 11.29 -9.24 -10.29
C ASP A 360 9.89 -8.61 -10.15
N LEU A 361 8.92 -9.36 -9.65
CA LEU A 361 7.57 -8.83 -9.41
C LEU A 361 7.51 -7.68 -8.38
N VAL A 362 8.36 -7.68 -7.35
CA VAL A 362 8.44 -6.57 -6.40
C VAL A 362 8.95 -5.32 -7.12
N LYS A 363 9.99 -5.47 -7.94
CA LYS A 363 10.54 -4.37 -8.76
C LYS A 363 9.49 -3.81 -9.72
N GLU A 364 8.74 -4.67 -10.42
CA GLU A 364 7.69 -4.26 -11.36
C GLU A 364 6.55 -3.51 -10.65
N ILE A 365 6.06 -4.01 -9.51
CA ILE A 365 5.01 -3.35 -8.73
C ILE A 365 5.47 -1.96 -8.27
N LEU A 366 6.70 -1.86 -7.74
CA LEU A 366 7.24 -0.57 -7.28
C LEU A 366 7.45 0.40 -8.44
N ILE A 367 8.03 -0.05 -9.56
CA ILE A 367 8.19 0.79 -10.75
C ILE A 367 6.83 1.27 -11.25
N GLN A 368 5.85 0.38 -11.36
CA GLN A 368 4.53 0.77 -11.85
C GLN A 368 3.88 1.78 -10.90
N GLU A 369 3.72 1.45 -9.62
CA GLU A 369 2.89 2.21 -8.70
C GLU A 369 3.52 3.54 -8.25
N LEU A 370 4.86 3.62 -8.17
CA LEU A 370 5.57 4.88 -7.88
C LEU A 370 5.69 5.81 -9.09
N ASN A 371 5.30 5.39 -10.29
CA ASN A 371 5.25 6.24 -11.48
C ASN A 371 3.82 6.62 -11.89
N ILE A 372 2.80 6.25 -11.10
CA ILE A 372 1.43 6.72 -11.34
C ILE A 372 1.30 8.13 -10.76
N SER A 373 1.05 9.10 -11.63
CA SER A 373 0.97 10.51 -11.25
C SER A 373 -0.35 10.93 -10.62
N GLY A 374 -1.42 10.18 -10.91
CA GLY A 374 -2.80 10.55 -10.58
C GLY A 374 -3.41 11.56 -11.54
N LEU A 375 -2.65 12.06 -12.53
CA LEU A 375 -3.13 13.03 -13.53
C LEU A 375 -3.80 12.34 -14.73
N SER A 376 -3.42 11.10 -15.02
CA SER A 376 -4.04 10.23 -16.02
C SER A 376 -5.06 9.29 -15.36
N GLN A 377 -5.87 8.56 -16.16
CA GLN A 377 -7.06 7.76 -15.77
C GLN A 377 -6.86 6.64 -14.72
N LYS A 378 -5.75 6.65 -13.98
CA LYS A 378 -5.41 5.75 -12.88
C LYS A 378 -5.07 6.56 -11.63
N MET A 379 -5.86 6.38 -10.57
CA MET A 379 -5.56 7.01 -9.28
C MET A 379 -4.22 6.53 -8.73
N ALA A 380 -3.43 7.48 -8.24
CA ALA A 380 -2.19 7.22 -7.53
C ALA A 380 -2.44 6.88 -6.05
N ILE A 381 -1.54 6.13 -5.43
CA ILE A 381 -1.66 5.73 -4.03
C ILE A 381 -0.64 6.52 -3.21
N ILE A 382 -1.10 7.20 -2.17
CA ILE A 382 -0.26 7.81 -1.14
C ILE A 382 -0.21 6.83 0.05
N PRO A 383 0.92 6.18 0.32
CA PRO A 383 1.08 5.32 1.50
C PRO A 383 1.25 6.19 2.75
N TYR A 384 0.18 6.81 3.22
CA TYR A 384 0.20 7.83 4.26
C TYR A 384 0.78 7.29 5.58
N TYR A 385 1.83 7.95 6.08
CA TYR A 385 2.75 7.51 7.16
C TYR A 385 3.90 6.58 6.70
N ALA A 386 4.21 6.51 5.40
CA ALA A 386 5.34 5.71 4.91
C ALA A 386 6.68 6.06 5.57
N PRO A 387 7.07 7.33 5.77
CA PRO A 387 8.33 7.64 6.44
C PRO A 387 8.42 7.08 7.86
N ALA A 388 7.30 7.06 8.60
CA ALA A 388 7.25 6.51 9.96
C ALA A 388 7.39 4.98 9.94
N LEU A 389 6.71 4.30 9.01
CA LEU A 389 6.83 2.87 8.80
C LEU A 389 8.27 2.48 8.46
N ILE A 390 8.88 3.17 7.49
CA ILE A 390 10.25 2.92 7.06
C ILE A 390 11.21 3.06 8.23
N ASN A 391 11.15 4.17 8.96
CA ASN A 391 12.02 4.40 10.11
C ASN A 391 11.87 3.29 11.16
N SER A 392 10.64 2.87 11.45
CA SER A 392 10.39 1.79 12.40
C SER A 392 10.99 0.44 11.95
N ILE A 393 10.92 0.12 10.66
CA ILE A 393 11.57 -1.09 10.10
C ILE A 393 13.10 -0.99 10.24
N LEU A 394 13.69 0.15 9.85
CA LEU A 394 15.14 0.35 9.93
C LEU A 394 15.65 0.28 11.37
N GLU A 395 14.92 0.87 12.32
CA GLU A 395 15.24 0.81 13.76
C GLU A 395 15.18 -0.62 14.30
N ASN A 396 14.16 -1.40 13.93
CA ASN A 396 14.06 -2.81 14.34
C ASN A 396 15.22 -3.65 13.81
N GLU A 397 15.56 -3.51 12.54
CA GLU A 397 16.68 -4.28 11.96
C GLU A 397 18.02 -3.88 12.58
N LYS A 398 18.21 -2.59 12.84
CA LYS A 398 19.38 -2.10 13.60
C LYS A 398 19.43 -2.70 15.00
N ALA A 399 18.31 -2.76 15.71
CA ALA A 399 18.22 -3.39 17.04
C ALA A 399 18.53 -4.91 16.99
N ASN A 400 18.23 -5.57 15.86
CA ASN A 400 18.57 -6.96 15.60
C ASN A 400 20.03 -7.16 15.10
N GLY A 401 20.86 -6.12 15.14
CA GLY A 401 22.27 -6.17 14.72
C GLY A 401 22.48 -6.19 13.21
N LYS A 402 21.45 -5.86 12.42
CA LYS A 402 21.52 -5.81 10.96
C LYS A 402 21.76 -4.40 10.43
N GLY A 403 22.20 -4.32 9.17
CA GLY A 403 22.51 -3.05 8.51
C GLY A 403 21.27 -2.36 7.93
N ILE A 404 21.45 -1.12 7.48
CA ILE A 404 20.39 -0.36 6.79
C ILE A 404 19.90 -1.08 5.52
N GLN A 405 20.79 -1.79 4.82
CA GLN A 405 20.44 -2.54 3.60
C GLN A 405 19.45 -3.68 3.89
N ASP A 406 19.60 -4.38 5.02
CA ASP A 406 18.65 -5.43 5.44
C ASP A 406 17.26 -4.85 5.70
N GLY A 407 17.20 -3.70 6.39
CA GLY A 407 15.96 -2.97 6.60
C GLY A 407 15.33 -2.46 5.30
N LEU A 408 16.14 -1.96 4.36
CA LEU A 408 15.66 -1.53 3.04
C LEU A 408 15.07 -2.69 2.24
N ASN A 409 15.64 -3.89 2.32
CA ASN A 409 15.05 -5.08 1.68
C ASN A 409 13.63 -5.36 2.19
N ILE A 410 13.40 -5.22 3.50
CA ILE A 410 12.06 -5.38 4.10
C ILE A 410 11.14 -4.23 3.67
N VAL A 411 11.63 -2.99 3.66
CA VAL A 411 10.87 -1.80 3.23
C VAL A 411 10.35 -1.97 1.81
N LEU A 412 11.20 -2.36 0.85
CA LEU A 412 10.81 -2.51 -0.56
C LEU A 412 9.72 -3.57 -0.75
N LEU A 413 9.90 -4.74 -0.13
CA LEU A 413 8.89 -5.80 -0.13
C LEU A 413 7.57 -5.31 0.50
N THR A 414 7.65 -4.55 1.59
CA THR A 414 6.49 -4.04 2.33
C THR A 414 5.71 -3.01 1.52
N LEU A 415 6.40 -2.05 0.89
CA LEU A 415 5.77 -1.05 0.03
C LEU A 415 5.09 -1.71 -1.16
N ALA A 416 5.73 -2.69 -1.81
CA ALA A 416 5.12 -3.42 -2.91
C ALA A 416 3.83 -4.13 -2.48
N ARG A 417 3.82 -4.76 -1.30
CA ARG A 417 2.62 -5.39 -0.73
C ARG A 417 1.51 -4.37 -0.44
N ILE A 418 1.85 -3.23 0.15
CA ILE A 418 0.90 -2.14 0.44
C ILE A 418 0.26 -1.63 -0.86
N PHE A 419 1.07 -1.29 -1.85
CA PHE A 419 0.57 -0.81 -3.14
C PHE A 419 -0.31 -1.85 -3.81
N PHE A 420 0.09 -3.12 -3.78
CA PHE A 420 -0.68 -4.21 -4.36
C PHE A 420 -2.05 -4.38 -3.70
N GLU A 421 -2.13 -4.43 -2.37
CA GLU A 421 -3.40 -4.60 -1.66
C GLU A 421 -4.36 -3.42 -1.88
N VAL A 422 -3.85 -2.20 -1.85
CA VAL A 422 -4.68 -1.01 -2.12
C VAL A 422 -5.14 -0.99 -3.57
N ARG A 423 -4.26 -1.36 -4.52
CA ARG A 423 -4.57 -1.41 -5.95
C ARG A 423 -5.75 -2.36 -6.23
N LEU A 424 -5.81 -3.51 -5.56
CA LEU A 424 -6.92 -4.47 -5.70
C LEU A 424 -8.28 -3.84 -5.36
N GLY A 425 -8.34 -2.95 -4.38
CA GLY A 425 -9.59 -2.27 -3.98
C GLY A 425 -10.04 -1.14 -4.91
N ILE A 426 -9.23 -0.72 -5.88
CA ILE A 426 -9.51 0.41 -6.77
C ILE A 426 -9.55 0.07 -8.26
N LEU A 427 -9.41 -1.21 -8.64
CA LEU A 427 -9.40 -1.64 -10.05
C LEU A 427 -10.62 -1.16 -10.85
N ASN A 428 -11.78 -1.03 -10.20
CA ASN A 428 -13.02 -0.59 -10.83
C ASN A 428 -13.20 0.95 -10.85
N LYS A 429 -12.27 1.71 -10.27
CA LYS A 429 -12.35 3.17 -10.14
C LYS A 429 -11.46 3.82 -11.22
N LYS A 430 -12.04 4.09 -12.40
CA LYS A 430 -11.36 4.83 -13.49
C LYS A 430 -11.46 6.34 -13.29
N ASN A 431 -10.75 6.85 -12.29
CA ASN A 431 -10.71 8.27 -11.98
C ASN A 431 -9.26 8.78 -11.93
N ASN A 432 -9.11 10.07 -12.18
CA ASN A 432 -7.89 10.81 -11.83
C ASN A 432 -7.91 11.12 -10.32
N GLY A 433 -6.74 11.35 -9.74
CA GLY A 433 -6.58 11.75 -8.35
C GLY A 433 -5.74 10.78 -7.53
N ILE A 434 -5.95 10.84 -6.22
CA ILE A 434 -5.16 10.12 -5.23
C ILE A 434 -6.06 9.26 -4.33
N VAL A 435 -5.44 8.25 -3.74
CA VAL A 435 -5.98 7.48 -2.63
C VAL A 435 -5.00 7.57 -1.45
N ASN A 436 -5.46 8.07 -0.31
CA ASN A 436 -4.73 8.05 0.94
C ASN A 436 -4.87 6.67 1.58
N ALA A 437 -3.81 5.87 1.54
CA ALA A 437 -3.71 4.59 2.23
C ALA A 437 -3.02 4.81 3.58
N ASN A 438 -3.79 5.01 4.65
CA ASN A 438 -3.29 5.18 6.00
C ASN A 438 -2.64 3.88 6.51
N ILE A 439 -1.32 3.93 6.72
CA ILE A 439 -0.51 2.79 7.19
C ILE A 439 0.03 2.99 8.60
N ARG A 440 -0.59 3.87 9.40
CA ARG A 440 -0.18 4.16 10.79
C ARG A 440 -0.13 2.90 11.65
N LYS A 441 -1.12 2.00 11.54
CA LYS A 441 -1.17 0.73 12.30
C LYS A 441 0.02 -0.18 12.01
N LEU A 442 0.48 -0.20 10.75
CA LEU A 442 1.67 -0.94 10.32
C LEU A 442 2.93 -0.31 10.92
N ALA A 443 3.05 1.03 10.87
CA ALA A 443 4.19 1.74 11.44
C ALA A 443 4.36 1.48 12.94
N LEU A 444 3.25 1.44 13.69
CA LEU A 444 3.26 1.18 15.14
C LEU A 444 3.58 -0.28 15.51
N ASN A 445 3.42 -1.23 14.59
CA ASN A 445 3.62 -2.66 14.85
C ASN A 445 4.49 -3.31 13.75
N SER A 446 5.56 -2.63 13.37
CA SER A 446 6.43 -3.03 12.24
C SER A 446 7.08 -4.41 12.41
N SER A 447 7.21 -4.93 13.64
CA SER A 447 7.68 -6.29 13.91
C SER A 447 6.77 -7.39 13.34
N LYS A 448 5.50 -7.08 13.03
CA LYS A 448 4.53 -8.03 12.44
C LYS A 448 4.55 -8.09 10.92
N ILE A 449 5.28 -7.19 10.25
CA ILE A 449 5.25 -7.03 8.79
C ILE A 449 5.56 -8.33 8.05
N LEU A 450 6.56 -9.09 8.50
CA LEU A 450 6.96 -10.35 7.88
C LEU A 450 6.18 -11.56 8.38
N THR A 451 5.25 -11.37 9.32
CA THR A 451 4.53 -12.44 10.02
C THR A 451 3.02 -12.23 10.01
N SER A 452 2.49 -11.33 9.18
CA SER A 452 1.06 -11.02 9.07
C SER A 452 0.73 -10.56 7.64
N ASP A 453 -0.49 -10.86 7.17
CA ASP A 453 -0.97 -10.32 5.90
C ASP A 453 -1.53 -8.91 6.10
N PHE A 454 -1.84 -8.24 5.00
CA PHE A 454 -2.45 -6.92 5.01
C PHE A 454 -3.89 -6.99 4.52
N GLY A 455 -4.79 -6.33 5.25
CA GLY A 455 -6.15 -6.05 4.85
C GLY A 455 -6.33 -4.55 4.59
N VAL A 456 -7.34 -4.21 3.79
CA VAL A 456 -7.69 -2.83 3.46
C VAL A 456 -9.12 -2.56 3.90
N ASN A 457 -9.31 -1.58 4.77
CA ASN A 457 -10.61 -1.08 5.17
C ASN A 457 -10.86 0.26 4.47
N TRP A 458 -11.86 0.32 3.58
CA TRP A 458 -12.21 1.54 2.84
C TRP A 458 -13.09 2.45 3.69
N ILE A 459 -12.65 3.68 3.93
CA ILE A 459 -13.40 4.70 4.67
C ILE A 459 -14.22 5.53 3.68
N THR A 460 -13.58 5.98 2.60
CA THR A 460 -14.21 6.70 1.50
C THR A 460 -13.76 6.11 0.17
N ASN A 461 -14.13 6.74 -0.95
CA ASN A 461 -13.57 6.35 -2.25
C ASN A 461 -12.09 6.71 -2.41
N HIS A 462 -11.58 7.63 -1.60
CA HIS A 462 -10.24 8.20 -1.63
C HIS A 462 -9.41 7.89 -0.39
N ASP A 463 -10.00 7.33 0.67
CA ASP A 463 -9.31 7.04 1.91
C ASP A 463 -9.50 5.58 2.32
N ALA A 464 -8.39 4.94 2.66
CA ALA A 464 -8.34 3.57 3.13
C ALA A 464 -7.40 3.45 4.32
N GLU A 465 -7.68 2.51 5.22
CA GLU A 465 -6.80 2.13 6.32
C GLU A 465 -6.27 0.72 6.08
N ILE A 466 -4.96 0.53 6.20
CA ILE A 466 -4.33 -0.79 6.12
C ILE A 466 -4.13 -1.34 7.53
N PHE A 467 -4.48 -2.61 7.71
CA PHE A 467 -4.38 -3.31 8.99
C PHE A 467 -3.78 -4.71 8.80
N PHE A 468 -3.33 -5.31 9.91
CA PHE A 468 -2.84 -6.69 9.90
C PHE A 468 -3.99 -7.67 9.92
N VAL A 469 -3.92 -8.68 9.06
CA VAL A 469 -4.86 -9.79 9.01
C VAL A 469 -4.17 -11.04 9.53
N ASP A 470 -4.82 -11.72 10.47
CA ASP A 470 -4.43 -13.05 10.89
C ASP A 470 -4.73 -14.03 9.76
N PHE A 471 -3.76 -14.87 9.41
CA PHE A 471 -3.95 -15.87 8.38
C PHE A 471 -4.87 -16.99 8.85
N THR A 472 -5.47 -17.68 7.89
CA THR A 472 -6.01 -19.02 8.08
C THR A 472 -4.92 -19.92 8.66
N LYS A 473 -5.06 -20.29 9.93
CA LYS A 473 -4.18 -21.24 10.60
C LYS A 473 -4.81 -22.61 10.44
N ILE A 474 -4.14 -23.47 9.70
CA ILE A 474 -4.42 -24.91 9.68
C ILE A 474 -3.17 -25.56 10.27
N ASP A 475 -3.29 -26.15 11.45
CA ASP A 475 -2.25 -26.99 12.00
C ASP A 475 -2.56 -28.45 11.68
N HIS A 476 -1.83 -29.00 10.71
CA HIS A 476 -2.03 -30.37 10.23
C HIS A 476 -1.80 -31.42 11.34
N GLN A 477 -1.08 -31.08 12.42
CA GLN A 477 -0.83 -32.00 13.55
C GLN A 477 -2.10 -32.28 14.35
N ASN A 478 -3.13 -31.44 14.23
CA ASN A 478 -4.42 -31.66 14.87
C ASN A 478 -5.26 -32.76 14.19
N PHE A 479 -4.82 -33.27 13.03
CA PHE A 479 -5.58 -34.22 12.22
C PHE A 479 -4.95 -35.62 12.26
N PRO A 480 -5.74 -36.70 12.14
CA PRO A 480 -5.19 -38.04 11.99
C PRO A 480 -4.30 -38.14 10.75
N ILE A 481 -3.04 -38.51 10.95
CA ILE A 481 -2.06 -38.66 9.87
C ILE A 481 -2.04 -40.12 9.41
N LYS A 482 -2.20 -40.34 8.09
CA LYS A 482 -1.97 -41.67 7.50
C LYS A 482 -0.54 -41.80 6.99
N PRO A 483 0.14 -42.92 7.24
CA PRO A 483 1.52 -43.12 6.79
C PRO A 483 1.62 -43.42 5.29
N THR A 484 0.57 -43.93 4.65
CA THR A 484 0.55 -44.15 3.19
C THR A 484 -0.72 -43.63 2.53
N LEU A 485 -0.59 -43.14 1.30
CA LEU A 485 -1.73 -42.64 0.51
C LEU A 485 -2.69 -43.78 0.11
N SER A 486 -2.17 -45.00 -0.02
CA SER A 486 -2.97 -46.18 -0.34
C SER A 486 -4.02 -46.53 0.72
N GLU A 487 -3.81 -46.17 1.99
CA GLU A 487 -4.72 -46.48 3.10
C GLU A 487 -6.06 -45.74 3.03
N PHE A 488 -6.14 -44.64 2.29
CA PHE A 488 -7.39 -43.91 2.08
C PHE A 488 -8.32 -44.64 1.10
N PHE A 489 -7.80 -45.59 0.30
CA PHE A 489 -8.52 -46.20 -0.82
C PHE A 489 -8.44 -47.72 -0.77
N THR A 490 -9.58 -48.37 -0.57
CA THR A 490 -9.67 -49.84 -0.61
C THR A 490 -9.70 -50.38 -2.04
N ASP A 491 -10.25 -49.63 -2.99
CA ASP A 491 -10.35 -50.05 -4.38
C ASP A 491 -9.00 -49.93 -5.11
N GLU A 492 -8.77 -50.80 -6.09
CA GLU A 492 -7.58 -50.77 -6.96
C GLU A 492 -7.71 -49.75 -8.09
N LYS A 493 -8.91 -49.64 -8.67
CA LYS A 493 -9.23 -48.75 -9.81
C LYS A 493 -9.89 -47.48 -9.32
N LEU A 494 -9.30 -46.34 -9.68
CA LEU A 494 -9.69 -45.02 -9.22
C LEU A 494 -9.85 -44.07 -10.41
N ALA A 495 -10.72 -43.07 -10.24
CA ALA A 495 -10.78 -41.88 -11.07
C ALA A 495 -10.52 -40.65 -10.21
N VAL A 496 -10.01 -39.59 -10.81
CA VAL A 496 -9.72 -38.34 -10.10
C VAL A 496 -10.35 -37.18 -10.86
N ILE A 497 -11.07 -36.31 -10.16
CA ILE A 497 -11.76 -35.16 -10.73
C ILE A 497 -11.26 -33.86 -10.08
N GLY A 498 -10.71 -32.95 -10.89
CA GLY A 498 -10.49 -31.56 -10.48
C GLY A 498 -11.81 -30.80 -10.52
N ILE A 499 -12.23 -30.23 -9.39
CA ILE A 499 -13.59 -29.68 -9.23
C ILE A 499 -13.69 -28.19 -9.57
N GLY A 500 -12.60 -27.46 -9.44
CA GLY A 500 -12.53 -26.02 -9.66
C GLY A 500 -11.78 -25.60 -10.92
N GLY A 501 -11.54 -24.30 -10.99
CA GLY A 501 -10.90 -23.66 -12.12
C GLY A 501 -9.37 -23.78 -12.12
N GLY A 502 -8.79 -23.92 -13.31
CA GLY A 502 -7.44 -23.43 -13.58
C GLY A 502 -6.33 -24.45 -13.35
N SER A 503 -6.14 -24.93 -12.13
CA SER A 503 -5.06 -25.87 -11.76
C SER A 503 -5.55 -27.20 -11.22
N ASP A 504 -6.82 -27.34 -10.90
CA ASP A 504 -7.39 -28.55 -10.29
C ASP A 504 -7.18 -29.80 -11.13
N GLY A 505 -7.37 -29.72 -12.44
CA GLY A 505 -7.06 -30.83 -13.35
C GLY A 505 -5.57 -31.23 -13.34
N VAL A 506 -4.66 -30.26 -13.14
CA VAL A 506 -3.22 -30.50 -13.01
C VAL A 506 -2.91 -31.21 -11.70
N GLN A 507 -3.52 -30.76 -10.59
CA GLN A 507 -3.33 -31.39 -9.28
C GLN A 507 -3.96 -32.78 -9.18
N ALA A 508 -5.11 -32.98 -9.84
CA ALA A 508 -5.68 -34.31 -10.04
C ALA A 508 -4.70 -35.25 -10.76
N GLY A 509 -4.00 -34.76 -11.78
CA GLY A 509 -2.93 -35.50 -12.46
C GLY A 509 -1.73 -35.82 -11.55
N LEU A 510 -1.31 -34.91 -10.67
CA LEU A 510 -0.24 -35.16 -9.70
C LEU A 510 -0.65 -36.20 -8.66
N LEU A 511 -1.85 -36.08 -8.10
CA LEU A 511 -2.38 -37.07 -7.17
C LEU A 511 -2.48 -38.45 -7.83
N ALA A 512 -2.91 -38.51 -9.09
CA ALA A 512 -2.92 -39.75 -9.88
C ALA A 512 -1.53 -40.38 -10.03
N HIS A 513 -0.47 -39.58 -10.26
CA HIS A 513 0.90 -40.10 -10.29
C HIS A 513 1.34 -40.66 -8.93
N LEU A 514 1.03 -39.98 -7.83
CA LEU A 514 1.35 -40.47 -6.48
C LEU A 514 0.63 -41.79 -6.17
N LEU A 515 -0.67 -41.87 -6.48
CA LEU A 515 -1.47 -43.08 -6.33
C LEU A 515 -0.93 -44.25 -7.17
N LYS A 516 -0.55 -43.98 -8.43
CA LYS A 516 0.04 -44.98 -9.33
C LYS A 516 1.36 -45.53 -8.79
N LYS A 517 2.20 -44.68 -8.21
CA LYS A 517 3.45 -45.12 -7.54
C LYS A 517 3.20 -46.03 -6.33
N GLN A 518 2.05 -45.89 -5.68
CA GLN A 518 1.60 -46.77 -4.60
C GLN A 518 0.76 -47.96 -5.08
N GLY A 519 0.80 -48.28 -6.39
CA GLY A 519 0.20 -49.49 -6.96
C GLY A 519 -1.28 -49.37 -7.34
N LYS A 520 -1.88 -48.17 -7.29
CA LYS A 520 -3.26 -47.96 -7.74
C LYS A 520 -3.34 -47.80 -9.27
N GLN A 521 -4.46 -48.21 -9.86
CA GLN A 521 -4.77 -48.00 -11.27
C GLN A 521 -5.65 -46.77 -11.45
N ILE A 522 -5.18 -45.80 -12.24
CA ILE A 522 -5.95 -44.59 -12.56
C ILE A 522 -6.61 -44.77 -13.94
N GLU A 523 -7.94 -44.87 -13.96
CA GLU A 523 -8.72 -45.11 -15.18
C GLU A 523 -8.90 -43.84 -16.01
N CYS A 524 -9.20 -42.72 -15.34
CA CYS A 524 -9.31 -41.42 -15.97
C CYS A 524 -9.12 -40.26 -15.00
N LEU A 525 -8.86 -39.10 -15.61
CA LEU A 525 -8.92 -37.78 -15.02
C LEU A 525 -10.08 -36.99 -15.61
N ILE A 526 -10.73 -36.21 -14.78
CA ILE A 526 -11.80 -35.28 -15.18
C ILE A 526 -11.40 -33.89 -14.68
N SER A 527 -11.56 -32.85 -15.50
CA SER A 527 -11.51 -31.47 -15.05
C SER A 527 -12.83 -30.80 -15.37
N VAL A 528 -13.38 -30.08 -14.40
CA VAL A 528 -14.57 -29.27 -14.60
C VAL A 528 -14.17 -27.79 -14.76
N ARG A 529 -14.79 -27.09 -15.71
CA ARG A 529 -14.65 -25.64 -15.88
C ARG A 529 -16.03 -25.04 -16.11
N THR A 530 -16.23 -23.80 -15.68
CA THR A 530 -17.36 -22.99 -16.14
C THR A 530 -17.39 -22.90 -17.68
N GLY A 531 -18.54 -23.10 -18.31
CA GLY A 531 -18.72 -22.97 -19.76
C GLY A 531 -18.59 -21.52 -20.23
N ILE A 532 -18.86 -20.56 -19.34
CA ILE A 532 -18.72 -19.12 -19.59
C ILE A 532 -17.48 -18.59 -18.85
N GLN A 533 -16.63 -17.84 -19.57
CA GLN A 533 -15.46 -17.16 -18.99
C GLN A 533 -15.89 -15.92 -18.22
N GLY A 534 -15.03 -15.41 -17.34
CA GLY A 534 -15.30 -14.16 -16.58
C GLY A 534 -15.57 -12.92 -17.45
N ASN A 535 -15.21 -12.95 -18.74
CA ASN A 535 -15.54 -11.90 -19.71
C ASN A 535 -16.87 -12.13 -20.47
N GLY A 536 -17.68 -13.11 -20.04
CA GLY A 536 -18.96 -13.46 -20.64
C GLY A 536 -18.88 -14.30 -21.92
N LYS A 537 -17.68 -14.63 -22.42
CA LYS A 537 -17.53 -15.45 -23.63
C LYS A 537 -17.56 -16.94 -23.30
N GLU A 538 -18.25 -17.71 -24.12
CA GLU A 538 -18.20 -19.17 -24.07
C GLU A 538 -16.75 -19.68 -24.21
N ARG A 539 -16.41 -20.73 -23.46
CA ARG A 539 -15.14 -21.42 -23.58
C ARG A 539 -15.14 -22.30 -24.82
N LYS A 540 -14.10 -22.14 -25.63
CA LYS A 540 -13.83 -23.02 -26.76
C LYS A 540 -12.80 -24.07 -26.36
N VAL A 541 -13.00 -25.28 -26.85
CA VAL A 541 -12.05 -26.39 -26.79
C VAL A 541 -11.65 -26.73 -28.22
N GLU A 542 -10.35 -26.77 -28.48
CA GLU A 542 -9.76 -26.96 -29.79
C GLU A 542 -8.90 -28.23 -29.80
N ASN A 543 -8.80 -28.88 -30.96
CA ASN A 543 -8.01 -30.11 -31.15
C ASN A 543 -8.31 -31.21 -30.12
N HIS A 544 -9.58 -31.32 -29.69
CA HIS A 544 -10.03 -32.34 -28.74
C HIS A 544 -10.19 -33.72 -29.41
N GLY A 545 -10.05 -34.79 -28.62
CA GLY A 545 -10.19 -36.18 -29.04
C GLY A 545 -11.63 -36.65 -29.33
N GLY A 546 -12.59 -35.73 -29.31
CA GLY A 546 -14.00 -35.99 -29.57
C GLY A 546 -14.88 -35.59 -28.39
N MET A 547 -16.16 -35.32 -28.67
CA MET A 547 -17.16 -35.03 -27.66
C MET A 547 -17.92 -36.33 -27.33
N ILE A 548 -17.93 -36.74 -26.06
CA ILE A 548 -18.58 -38.00 -25.64
C ILE A 548 -19.98 -37.79 -25.06
N TYR A 549 -20.27 -36.56 -24.65
CA TYR A 549 -21.57 -36.07 -24.19
C TYR A 549 -21.60 -34.56 -24.44
N LYS A 550 -22.78 -33.92 -24.47
CA LYS A 550 -22.89 -32.47 -24.67
C LYS A 550 -21.97 -31.72 -23.69
N ASN A 551 -21.04 -30.93 -24.22
CA ASN A 551 -20.05 -30.16 -23.46
C ASN A 551 -19.01 -30.99 -22.66
N VAL A 552 -18.83 -32.26 -23.02
CA VAL A 552 -17.81 -33.16 -22.43
C VAL A 552 -16.84 -33.61 -23.50
N TYR A 553 -15.59 -33.19 -23.37
CA TYR A 553 -14.55 -33.36 -24.39
C TYR A 553 -13.45 -34.29 -23.89
N LYS A 554 -13.02 -35.21 -24.75
CA LYS A 554 -11.77 -35.95 -24.54
C LYS A 554 -10.59 -35.03 -24.86
N ILE A 555 -9.62 -34.95 -23.95
CA ILE A 555 -8.46 -34.08 -24.08
C ILE A 555 -7.23 -34.90 -24.50
N ASN A 556 -6.47 -34.34 -25.45
CA ASN A 556 -5.20 -34.88 -25.92
C ASN A 556 -4.07 -33.88 -25.62
N PRO A 557 -2.79 -34.28 -25.71
CA PRO A 557 -1.65 -33.39 -25.47
C PRO A 557 -1.61 -32.14 -26.38
N THR A 558 -2.20 -32.24 -27.58
CA THR A 558 -2.31 -31.14 -28.55
C THR A 558 -3.59 -30.32 -28.43
N SER A 559 -4.49 -30.69 -27.51
CA SER A 559 -5.70 -29.93 -27.25
C SER A 559 -5.37 -28.56 -26.67
N GLY A 560 -6.20 -27.57 -27.00
CA GLY A 560 -6.09 -26.21 -26.50
C GLY A 560 -7.47 -25.62 -26.28
N GLY A 561 -7.52 -24.35 -25.92
CA GLY A 561 -8.80 -23.68 -25.74
C GLY A 561 -8.68 -22.25 -25.22
N SER A 562 -9.83 -21.70 -24.86
CA SER A 562 -9.93 -20.34 -24.33
C SER A 562 -9.33 -20.21 -22.93
N GLY A 563 -8.71 -19.06 -22.65
CA GLY A 563 -8.12 -18.76 -21.34
C GLY A 563 -6.89 -19.61 -21.02
N ARG A 564 -6.62 -19.81 -19.72
CA ARG A 564 -5.55 -20.69 -19.24
C ARG A 564 -5.97 -22.16 -19.33
N PHE A 565 -5.69 -22.79 -20.46
CA PHE A 565 -5.93 -24.21 -20.74
C PHE A 565 -4.74 -25.05 -20.30
N LEU A 566 -4.92 -25.91 -19.30
CA LEU A 566 -3.85 -26.72 -18.70
C LEU A 566 -4.14 -28.23 -18.76
N GLU A 567 -5.34 -28.62 -19.17
CA GLU A 567 -5.84 -29.99 -19.15
C GLU A 567 -5.07 -30.90 -20.14
N ASN A 568 -4.46 -30.31 -21.17
CA ASN A 568 -3.58 -31.02 -22.10
C ASN A 568 -2.30 -31.53 -21.42
N ILE A 569 -1.85 -30.91 -20.32
CA ILE A 569 -0.64 -31.29 -19.59
C ILE A 569 -0.78 -32.68 -18.96
N PRO A 570 -1.75 -32.94 -18.05
CA PRO A 570 -1.92 -34.27 -17.46
C PRO A 570 -2.41 -35.31 -18.48
N SER A 571 -3.01 -34.88 -19.61
CA SER A 571 -3.47 -35.79 -20.68
C SER A 571 -2.33 -36.56 -21.37
N ILE A 572 -1.07 -36.14 -21.17
CA ILE A 572 0.12 -36.85 -21.64
C ILE A 572 0.25 -38.21 -20.95
N ASP A 573 -0.10 -38.27 -19.66
CA ASP A 573 0.14 -39.44 -18.80
C ASP A 573 -1.12 -40.27 -18.56
N PHE A 574 -2.31 -39.65 -18.62
CA PHE A 574 -3.58 -40.28 -18.27
C PHE A 574 -4.71 -39.90 -19.25
N PRO A 575 -5.71 -40.76 -19.46
CA PRO A 575 -6.95 -40.37 -20.14
C PRO A 575 -7.61 -39.19 -19.43
N MET A 576 -7.79 -38.08 -20.14
CA MET A 576 -8.30 -36.82 -19.57
C MET A 576 -9.59 -36.38 -20.26
N TYR A 577 -10.55 -35.94 -19.47
CA TYR A 577 -11.80 -35.36 -19.94
C TYR A 577 -12.00 -33.96 -19.37
N LEU A 578 -12.51 -33.04 -20.20
CA LEU A 578 -12.92 -31.70 -19.79
C LEU A 578 -14.44 -31.62 -19.86
N VAL A 579 -15.06 -31.29 -18.73
CA VAL A 579 -16.49 -31.01 -18.59
C VAL A 579 -16.68 -29.51 -18.51
N LEU A 580 -17.48 -28.94 -19.42
CA LEU A 580 -17.87 -27.53 -19.35
C LEU A 580 -19.25 -27.38 -18.69
N ASP A 581 -19.27 -26.86 -17.47
CA ASP A 581 -20.47 -26.57 -16.68
C ASP A 581 -21.10 -25.24 -17.13
N PHE A 582 -22.20 -25.31 -17.88
CA PHE A 582 -22.98 -24.14 -18.29
C PHE A 582 -24.08 -23.77 -17.28
N GLU A 583 -24.12 -24.41 -16.12
CA GLU A 583 -25.15 -24.22 -15.09
C GLU A 583 -26.56 -24.54 -15.60
N ASP A 584 -26.65 -25.43 -16.60
CA ASP A 584 -27.90 -25.88 -17.25
C ASP A 584 -28.43 -27.21 -16.66
N GLU A 585 -28.11 -27.45 -15.39
CA GLU A 585 -28.48 -28.63 -14.59
C GLU A 585 -27.95 -29.99 -15.11
N GLN A 586 -27.14 -30.02 -16.17
CA GLN A 586 -26.63 -31.26 -16.76
C GLN A 586 -25.31 -31.77 -16.16
N LEU A 587 -24.71 -31.04 -15.21
CA LEU A 587 -23.38 -31.37 -14.69
C LEU A 587 -23.26 -32.81 -14.15
N THR A 588 -24.29 -33.30 -13.47
CA THR A 588 -24.34 -34.69 -12.99
C THR A 588 -24.30 -35.69 -14.14
N ASP A 589 -25.12 -35.49 -15.17
CA ASP A 589 -25.19 -36.37 -16.34
C ASP A 589 -23.89 -36.33 -17.16
N GLN A 590 -23.28 -35.15 -17.27
CA GLN A 590 -21.99 -34.94 -17.94
C GLN A 590 -20.88 -35.75 -17.27
N ILE A 591 -20.77 -35.69 -15.93
CA ILE A 591 -19.78 -36.46 -15.17
C ILE A 591 -20.08 -37.95 -15.29
N GLN A 592 -21.35 -38.36 -15.14
CA GLN A 592 -21.76 -39.76 -15.27
C GLN A 592 -21.41 -40.33 -16.66
N ALA A 593 -21.55 -39.54 -17.72
CA ALA A 593 -21.21 -39.97 -19.08
C ALA A 593 -19.72 -40.33 -19.24
N VAL A 594 -18.84 -39.67 -18.50
CA VAL A 594 -17.41 -40.04 -18.44
C VAL A 594 -17.23 -41.33 -17.66
N LEU A 595 -17.81 -41.44 -16.47
CA LEU A 595 -17.67 -42.61 -15.60
C LEU A 595 -18.17 -43.89 -16.27
N ASN A 596 -19.28 -43.81 -17.03
CA ASN A 596 -19.85 -44.91 -17.79
C ASN A 596 -18.92 -45.48 -18.88
N GLN A 597 -17.84 -44.79 -19.26
CA GLN A 597 -16.81 -45.33 -20.17
C GLN A 597 -15.97 -46.43 -19.50
N TYR A 598 -15.96 -46.52 -18.17
CA TYR A 598 -15.07 -47.37 -17.39
C TYR A 598 -15.85 -48.37 -16.54
N LYS A 599 -15.74 -49.65 -16.88
CA LYS A 599 -16.36 -50.73 -16.11
C LYS A 599 -15.60 -50.96 -14.80
N ASP A 600 -16.34 -51.30 -13.75
CA ASP A 600 -15.83 -51.65 -12.41
C ASP A 600 -15.16 -50.50 -11.63
N LEU A 601 -15.33 -49.26 -12.06
CA LEU A 601 -14.88 -48.08 -11.32
C LEU A 601 -15.79 -47.85 -10.10
N LYS A 602 -15.23 -47.90 -8.89
CA LYS A 602 -15.99 -47.79 -7.62
C LYS A 602 -15.63 -46.61 -6.76
N THR A 603 -14.48 -45.97 -6.99
CA THR A 603 -14.05 -44.81 -6.21
C THR A 603 -13.64 -43.66 -7.14
N LEU A 604 -14.17 -42.48 -6.83
CA LEU A 604 -13.83 -41.20 -7.44
C LEU A 604 -13.26 -40.27 -6.37
N ILE A 605 -12.14 -39.64 -6.66
CA ILE A 605 -11.48 -38.69 -5.77
C ILE A 605 -11.69 -37.30 -6.33
N SER A 606 -12.37 -36.42 -5.61
CA SER A 606 -12.47 -35.02 -5.97
C SER A 606 -11.29 -34.24 -5.41
N VAL A 607 -10.70 -33.38 -6.24
CA VAL A 607 -9.49 -32.62 -5.94
C VAL A 607 -9.81 -31.15 -6.08
N ASP A 608 -9.69 -30.47 -4.95
CA ASP A 608 -9.68 -29.03 -4.81
C ASP A 608 -8.25 -28.54 -4.54
N THR A 609 -7.93 -27.32 -4.98
CA THR A 609 -6.56 -26.80 -4.87
C THR A 609 -6.53 -25.48 -4.14
N GLY A 610 -5.92 -25.46 -2.96
CA GLY A 610 -5.83 -24.26 -2.12
C GLY A 610 -6.96 -24.13 -1.09
N GLY A 611 -8.10 -24.80 -1.28
CA GLY A 611 -9.16 -24.94 -0.28
C GLY A 611 -10.38 -24.04 -0.46
N ASP A 612 -10.66 -23.56 -1.68
CA ASP A 612 -11.86 -22.79 -1.99
C ASP A 612 -13.15 -23.61 -1.86
N CYS A 613 -13.08 -24.93 -2.04
CA CYS A 613 -14.22 -25.81 -1.73
C CYS A 613 -14.66 -25.81 -0.25
N LEU A 614 -13.86 -25.23 0.67
CA LEU A 614 -14.17 -25.18 2.09
C LEU A 614 -15.07 -23.99 2.48
N TYR A 615 -15.41 -23.05 1.59
CA TYR A 615 -16.29 -21.93 1.93
C TYR A 615 -17.75 -22.36 2.20
N PRO A 616 -18.39 -21.89 3.29
CA PRO A 616 -19.82 -22.11 3.52
C PRO A 616 -20.74 -21.29 2.59
N PHE A 617 -21.91 -21.84 2.25
CA PHE A 617 -22.89 -21.29 1.29
C PHE A 617 -23.53 -19.93 1.65
N ASP A 618 -23.56 -19.51 2.92
CA ASP A 618 -24.33 -18.34 3.41
C ASP A 618 -23.50 -17.07 3.67
N GLN A 619 -22.21 -17.04 3.36
CA GLN A 619 -21.45 -15.78 3.46
C GLN A 619 -21.61 -15.00 2.16
N ASP A 620 -21.90 -13.70 2.25
CA ASP A 620 -21.92 -12.76 1.12
C ASP A 620 -20.65 -12.95 0.26
N VAL A 621 -20.78 -13.75 -0.80
CA VAL A 621 -19.69 -14.13 -1.71
C VAL A 621 -19.12 -12.91 -2.44
N ALA A 622 -19.81 -11.76 -2.33
CA ALA A 622 -19.41 -10.47 -2.90
C ALA A 622 -18.05 -9.94 -2.38
N GLN A 623 -17.50 -10.46 -1.28
CA GLN A 623 -16.17 -10.05 -0.76
C GLN A 623 -15.06 -11.11 -0.91
N VAL A 624 -15.34 -12.30 -1.42
CA VAL A 624 -14.36 -13.39 -1.49
C VAL A 624 -13.72 -13.44 -2.89
N LYS A 625 -12.38 -13.37 -2.97
CA LYS A 625 -11.59 -13.42 -4.21
C LYS A 625 -11.51 -14.83 -4.87
N ALA A 626 -12.23 -15.81 -4.35
CA ALA A 626 -12.25 -17.21 -4.80
C ALA A 626 -13.51 -17.53 -5.63
N THR A 627 -13.57 -18.69 -6.28
CA THR A 627 -14.75 -19.15 -7.06
C THR A 627 -15.51 -20.30 -6.37
N PRO A 628 -15.91 -20.18 -5.08
CA PRO A 628 -16.49 -21.29 -4.31
C PRO A 628 -17.79 -21.84 -4.92
N ASP A 629 -18.46 -21.04 -5.75
CA ASP A 629 -19.70 -21.45 -6.43
C ASP A 629 -19.49 -22.62 -7.41
N GLN A 630 -18.35 -22.69 -8.12
CA GLN A 630 -18.08 -23.80 -9.04
C GLN A 630 -17.84 -25.09 -8.24
N ASP A 631 -16.96 -25.06 -7.25
CA ASP A 631 -16.54 -26.25 -6.51
C ASP A 631 -17.74 -26.86 -5.78
N LEU A 632 -18.57 -26.02 -5.16
CA LEU A 632 -19.79 -26.46 -4.49
C LEU A 632 -20.78 -27.09 -5.48
N ARG A 633 -20.95 -26.54 -6.69
CA ARG A 633 -21.81 -27.16 -7.72
C ARG A 633 -21.29 -28.52 -8.14
N VAL A 634 -19.98 -28.67 -8.31
CA VAL A 634 -19.37 -29.97 -8.64
C VAL A 634 -19.54 -30.96 -7.49
N LEU A 635 -19.23 -30.58 -6.24
CA LEU A 635 -19.44 -31.44 -5.07
C LEU A 635 -20.91 -31.86 -4.93
N ASN A 636 -21.86 -30.95 -5.21
CA ASN A 636 -23.29 -31.26 -5.27
C ASN A 636 -23.61 -32.27 -6.37
N ALA A 637 -23.09 -32.08 -7.57
CA ALA A 637 -23.28 -33.03 -8.67
C ALA A 637 -22.74 -34.41 -8.33
N LEU A 638 -21.55 -34.48 -7.72
CA LEU A 638 -20.93 -35.73 -7.24
C LEU A 638 -21.75 -36.41 -6.13
N SER A 639 -22.42 -35.64 -5.26
CA SER A 639 -23.26 -36.22 -4.21
C SER A 639 -24.49 -36.94 -4.76
N LYS A 640 -24.97 -36.57 -5.95
CA LYS A 640 -26.05 -37.30 -6.63
C LYS A 640 -25.59 -38.65 -7.20
N LEU A 641 -24.28 -38.80 -7.43
CA LEU A 641 -23.66 -40.03 -7.93
C LEU A 641 -23.24 -40.99 -6.81
N SER A 642 -23.31 -40.58 -5.54
CA SER A 642 -22.74 -41.32 -4.42
C SER A 642 -23.39 -42.69 -4.16
N ASN A 643 -24.56 -42.94 -4.75
CA ASN A 643 -25.23 -44.25 -4.69
C ASN A 643 -24.57 -45.30 -5.60
N GLU A 644 -23.84 -44.86 -6.62
CA GLU A 644 -23.19 -45.73 -7.62
C GLU A 644 -21.68 -45.79 -7.43
N ILE A 645 -21.07 -44.70 -6.96
CA ILE A 645 -19.63 -44.56 -6.80
C ILE A 645 -19.28 -43.93 -5.44
N LYS A 646 -18.28 -44.47 -4.76
CA LYS A 646 -17.74 -43.86 -3.53
C LYS A 646 -17.00 -42.59 -3.90
N VAL A 647 -17.37 -41.45 -3.32
CA VAL A 647 -16.67 -40.18 -3.54
C VAL A 647 -15.90 -39.76 -2.30
N ILE A 648 -14.60 -39.52 -2.48
CA ILE A 648 -13.71 -38.98 -1.45
C ILE A 648 -13.32 -37.57 -1.87
N SER A 649 -13.56 -36.60 -1.00
CA SER A 649 -13.14 -35.22 -1.21
C SER A 649 -11.72 -35.02 -0.73
N SER A 650 -10.94 -34.27 -1.49
CA SER A 650 -9.57 -33.93 -1.13
C SER A 650 -9.23 -32.48 -1.41
N VAL A 651 -8.39 -31.92 -0.55
CA VAL A 651 -7.88 -30.55 -0.64
C VAL A 651 -6.36 -30.60 -0.61
N ILE A 652 -5.75 -30.20 -1.72
CA ILE A 652 -4.29 -30.12 -1.85
C ILE A 652 -3.83 -28.72 -1.46
N ALA A 653 -2.78 -28.65 -0.64
CA ALA A 653 -2.19 -27.40 -0.18
C ALA A 653 -3.22 -26.45 0.47
N ALA A 654 -4.06 -26.99 1.37
CA ALA A 654 -5.06 -26.20 2.08
C ALA A 654 -4.42 -25.01 2.81
N GLY A 655 -5.06 -23.84 2.71
CA GLY A 655 -4.65 -22.58 3.33
C GLY A 655 -4.26 -21.47 2.34
N ILE A 656 -4.23 -21.74 1.03
CA ILE A 656 -3.92 -20.74 -0.01
C ILE A 656 -5.15 -19.87 -0.27
N ASP A 657 -6.24 -20.52 -0.65
CA ASP A 657 -7.52 -19.90 -0.98
C ASP A 657 -8.60 -20.31 0.02
N SER A 658 -8.22 -20.89 1.16
CA SER A 658 -9.16 -21.38 2.18
C SER A 658 -9.79 -20.26 3.03
N PRO A 659 -11.04 -20.44 3.49
CA PRO A 659 -11.69 -19.49 4.39
C PRO A 659 -10.96 -19.38 5.74
N PRO A 660 -11.12 -18.26 6.48
CA PRO A 660 -10.47 -18.07 7.78
C PRO A 660 -10.73 -19.20 8.81
N ASN A 661 -11.89 -19.86 8.73
CA ASN A 661 -12.29 -20.96 9.62
C ASN A 661 -12.05 -22.36 9.01
N ALA A 662 -11.18 -22.50 8.02
CA ALA A 662 -10.94 -23.76 7.32
C ALA A 662 -10.55 -24.94 8.23
N GLU A 663 -9.73 -24.72 9.26
CA GLU A 663 -9.35 -25.76 10.23
C GLU A 663 -10.58 -26.35 10.94
N GLU A 664 -11.53 -25.51 11.35
CA GLU A 664 -12.78 -25.95 11.98
C GLU A 664 -13.63 -26.80 11.03
N ILE A 665 -13.71 -26.39 9.76
CA ILE A 665 -14.46 -27.10 8.72
C ILE A 665 -13.83 -28.47 8.45
N LEU A 666 -12.51 -28.53 8.33
CA LEU A 666 -11.77 -29.78 8.18
C LEU A 666 -12.01 -30.72 9.36
N HIS A 667 -11.94 -30.20 10.59
CA HIS A 667 -12.20 -31.00 11.79
C HIS A 667 -13.61 -31.59 11.83
N LYS A 668 -14.62 -30.74 11.58
CA LYS A 668 -16.02 -31.18 11.57
C LYS A 668 -16.36 -32.10 10.41
N SER A 669 -15.54 -32.11 9.35
CA SER A 669 -15.64 -33.02 8.20
C SER A 669 -14.89 -34.33 8.41
N ASN A 670 -14.35 -34.57 9.62
CA ASN A 670 -13.51 -35.73 9.93
C ASN A 670 -12.33 -35.88 8.96
N ALA A 671 -11.72 -34.77 8.57
CA ALA A 671 -10.61 -34.80 7.63
C ALA A 671 -9.41 -35.57 8.22
N GLU A 672 -8.74 -36.32 7.35
CA GLU A 672 -7.50 -37.03 7.63
C GLU A 672 -6.40 -36.44 6.73
N TYR A 673 -5.18 -36.36 7.24
CA TYR A 673 -4.06 -35.70 6.56
C TYR A 673 -3.05 -36.72 6.03
N TYR A 674 -2.59 -36.50 4.80
CA TYR A 674 -1.47 -37.21 4.20
C TYR A 674 -0.32 -36.24 3.95
N GLN A 675 0.84 -36.51 4.56
CA GLN A 675 2.05 -35.76 4.32
C GLN A 675 2.94 -36.51 3.34
N LEU A 676 3.35 -35.82 2.27
CA LEU A 676 4.31 -36.36 1.33
C LEU A 676 5.68 -36.53 2.00
N ASP A 677 6.34 -37.65 1.75
CA ASP A 677 7.74 -37.84 2.14
C ASP A 677 8.68 -37.06 1.19
N ASP A 678 9.98 -36.99 1.53
CA ASP A 678 10.96 -36.26 0.73
C ASP A 678 11.07 -36.80 -0.72
N LYS A 679 10.85 -38.10 -0.95
CA LYS A 679 10.93 -38.68 -2.30
C LYS A 679 9.72 -38.29 -3.13
N GLU A 680 8.53 -38.30 -2.52
CA GLU A 680 7.28 -37.86 -3.13
C GLU A 680 7.30 -36.35 -3.39
N ALA A 681 7.75 -35.56 -2.43
CA ALA A 681 7.92 -34.11 -2.55
C ALA A 681 8.85 -33.76 -3.73
N ASN A 682 10.04 -34.36 -3.77
CA ASN A 682 10.99 -34.15 -4.88
C ASN A 682 10.42 -34.58 -6.23
N PHE A 683 9.65 -35.69 -6.25
CA PHE A 683 8.98 -36.12 -7.46
C PHE A 683 7.94 -35.11 -7.95
N VAL A 684 7.09 -34.57 -7.06
CA VAL A 684 6.10 -33.55 -7.40
C VAL A 684 6.77 -32.29 -7.93
N VAL A 685 7.83 -31.83 -7.25
CA VAL A 685 8.63 -30.67 -7.68
C VAL A 685 9.22 -30.88 -9.07
N GLN A 686 9.81 -32.06 -9.34
CA GLN A 686 10.36 -32.37 -10.66
C GLN A 686 9.27 -32.45 -11.72
N LYS A 687 8.12 -33.06 -11.41
CA LYS A 687 7.00 -33.17 -12.34
C LYS A 687 6.44 -31.80 -12.74
N TYR A 688 6.41 -30.83 -11.81
CA TYR A 688 6.09 -29.45 -12.15
C TYR A 688 7.07 -28.83 -13.14
N ILE A 689 8.37 -29.07 -12.98
CA ILE A 689 9.40 -28.60 -13.92
C ILE A 689 9.17 -29.23 -15.29
N ASP A 690 8.97 -30.55 -15.34
CA ASP A 690 8.70 -31.28 -16.59
C ASP A 690 7.43 -30.78 -17.30
N TRP A 691 6.45 -30.30 -16.53
CA TRP A 691 5.21 -29.70 -17.01
C TRP A 691 5.30 -28.19 -17.29
N GLY A 692 6.44 -27.55 -17.05
CA GLY A 692 6.68 -26.13 -17.33
C GLY A 692 6.21 -25.14 -16.25
N PHE A 693 5.90 -25.61 -15.04
CA PHE A 693 5.60 -24.77 -13.86
C PHE A 693 6.88 -24.32 -13.14
N ASP A 694 7.82 -23.76 -13.89
CA ASP A 694 9.13 -23.30 -13.42
C ASP A 694 9.43 -21.86 -13.88
N SER A 695 8.40 -21.11 -14.30
CA SER A 695 8.47 -19.76 -14.89
C SER A 695 9.11 -19.68 -16.28
N SER A 696 9.49 -20.81 -16.90
CA SER A 696 10.02 -20.81 -18.29
C SER A 696 8.97 -20.48 -19.36
N ASN A 697 7.68 -20.67 -19.05
CA ASN A 697 6.57 -20.42 -19.97
C ASN A 697 5.48 -19.57 -19.33
N GLU A 698 5.34 -18.33 -19.78
CA GLU A 698 4.34 -17.38 -19.26
C GLU A 698 2.88 -17.82 -19.47
N LYS A 699 2.62 -18.85 -20.29
CA LYS A 699 1.28 -19.44 -20.48
C LYS A 699 0.98 -20.55 -19.48
N ILE A 700 2.00 -21.13 -18.84
CA ILE A 700 1.87 -22.23 -17.87
C ILE A 700 2.25 -21.71 -16.49
N PHE A 701 1.24 -21.33 -15.72
CA PHE A 701 1.42 -20.82 -14.36
C PHE A 701 0.19 -21.15 -13.52
N GLY A 702 0.35 -21.15 -12.20
CA GLY A 702 -0.77 -21.18 -11.26
C GLY A 702 -0.28 -20.87 -9.85
N LEU A 703 -1.10 -20.15 -9.09
CA LEU A 703 -0.75 -19.77 -7.72
C LEU A 703 -0.53 -21.03 -6.88
N THR A 704 -1.51 -21.93 -6.83
CA THR A 704 -1.44 -23.18 -6.06
C THR A 704 -0.28 -24.10 -6.45
N PRO A 705 -0.04 -24.44 -7.73
CA PRO A 705 1.16 -25.19 -8.14
C PRO A 705 2.47 -24.60 -7.62
N LEU A 706 2.66 -23.29 -7.76
CA LEU A 706 3.90 -22.63 -7.40
C LEU A 706 4.06 -22.49 -5.87
N VAL A 707 2.97 -22.26 -5.14
CA VAL A 707 2.96 -22.23 -3.68
C VAL A 707 3.21 -23.62 -3.09
N TRP A 708 2.57 -24.65 -3.63
CA TRP A 708 2.76 -26.03 -3.15
C TRP A 708 4.20 -26.49 -3.40
N LYS A 709 4.78 -26.16 -4.57
CA LYS A 709 6.20 -26.38 -4.87
C LYS A 709 7.10 -25.75 -3.80
N LYS A 710 6.87 -24.48 -3.43
CA LYS A 710 7.61 -23.81 -2.35
C LYS A 710 7.47 -24.51 -1.01
N SER A 711 6.24 -24.90 -0.63
CA SER A 711 5.99 -25.63 0.61
C SER A 711 6.76 -26.96 0.66
N LEU A 712 6.73 -27.72 -0.42
CA LEU A 712 7.46 -29.00 -0.56
C LEU A 712 8.98 -28.82 -0.53
N GLN A 713 9.49 -27.64 -0.91
CA GLN A 713 10.91 -27.29 -0.86
C GLN A 713 11.35 -26.68 0.49
N ASN A 714 10.47 -26.64 1.50
CA ASN A 714 10.70 -25.96 2.79
C ASN A 714 10.89 -24.42 2.70
N ASP A 715 10.44 -23.79 1.61
CA ASP A 715 10.41 -22.33 1.47
C ASP A 715 9.19 -21.75 2.21
N LEU A 716 9.22 -21.78 3.54
CA LEU A 716 8.12 -21.34 4.41
C LEU A 716 8.10 -19.82 4.64
N GLY A 717 7.02 -19.32 5.23
CA GLY A 717 6.84 -17.91 5.59
C GLY A 717 6.37 -17.07 4.40
N LEU A 718 6.61 -15.76 4.46
CA LEU A 718 6.25 -14.85 3.38
C LEU A 718 7.11 -15.12 2.14
N GLN A 719 6.47 -15.49 1.05
CA GLN A 719 7.10 -15.78 -0.23
C GLN A 719 6.54 -14.90 -1.34
N VAL A 720 7.39 -14.54 -2.29
CA VAL A 720 6.98 -13.97 -3.57
C VAL A 720 6.92 -15.10 -4.60
N VAL A 721 5.72 -15.37 -5.10
CA VAL A 721 5.43 -16.42 -6.08
C VAL A 721 5.67 -15.87 -7.49
N SER A 722 6.50 -16.55 -8.27
CA SER A 722 6.92 -16.14 -9.61
C SER A 722 5.82 -16.32 -10.67
N LEU A 723 4.76 -15.53 -10.56
CA LEU A 723 3.71 -15.39 -11.57
C LEU A 723 4.20 -14.57 -12.77
N PRO A 724 3.61 -14.72 -13.96
CA PRO A 724 3.91 -13.87 -15.10
C PRO A 724 3.64 -12.39 -14.81
N LYS A 725 4.54 -11.51 -15.25
CA LYS A 725 4.46 -10.07 -14.97
C LYS A 725 3.12 -9.49 -15.41
N ASN A 726 2.71 -9.78 -16.65
CA ASN A 726 1.46 -9.34 -17.25
C ASN A 726 0.20 -9.77 -16.49
N VAL A 727 0.27 -10.79 -15.63
CA VAL A 727 -0.84 -11.19 -14.76
C VAL A 727 -0.85 -10.33 -13.49
N VAL A 728 0.31 -10.03 -12.92
CA VAL A 728 0.47 -9.28 -11.66
C VAL A 728 0.22 -7.77 -11.83
N ILE A 729 0.53 -7.20 -12.99
CA ILE A 729 0.35 -5.76 -13.26
C ILE A 729 -0.89 -5.41 -14.10
N SER A 730 -1.78 -6.39 -14.31
CA SER A 730 -3.00 -6.24 -15.12
C SER A 730 -4.11 -5.46 -14.40
N ASP A 731 -5.20 -5.20 -15.13
CA ASP A 731 -6.46 -4.67 -14.57
C ASP A 731 -7.20 -5.68 -13.66
N SER A 732 -6.75 -6.93 -13.60
CA SER A 732 -7.29 -7.97 -12.69
C SER A 732 -6.14 -8.79 -12.13
N PRO A 733 -5.30 -8.17 -11.26
CA PRO A 733 -4.01 -8.70 -10.90
C PRO A 733 -4.09 -9.84 -9.91
N TRP A 734 -3.22 -10.85 -10.08
CA TRP A 734 -3.11 -11.97 -9.15
C TRP A 734 -2.08 -11.67 -8.08
N LYS A 735 -2.43 -11.93 -6.82
CA LYS A 735 -1.56 -11.66 -5.66
C LYS A 735 -0.32 -12.56 -5.70
N PRO A 736 0.90 -12.01 -5.83
CA PRO A 736 2.12 -12.82 -5.82
C PRO A 736 2.66 -13.06 -4.41
N PHE A 737 2.14 -12.37 -3.40
CA PHE A 737 2.61 -12.46 -2.01
C PHE A 737 1.79 -13.51 -1.26
N VAL A 738 2.42 -14.61 -0.84
CA VAL A 738 1.74 -15.71 -0.16
C VAL A 738 2.53 -16.14 1.07
N PHE A 739 1.82 -16.46 2.15
CA PHE A 739 2.43 -17.07 3.33
C PHE A 739 2.39 -18.60 3.21
N VAL A 740 3.54 -19.20 2.91
CA VAL A 740 3.70 -20.63 2.73
C VAL A 740 3.86 -21.31 4.09
N ARG A 741 3.11 -22.39 4.32
CA ARG A 741 3.01 -23.09 5.61
C ARG A 741 3.33 -24.58 5.47
N GLU A 742 3.60 -25.19 6.63
CA GLU A 742 3.81 -26.64 6.76
C GLU A 742 2.58 -27.46 6.37
N SER A 743 1.37 -27.02 6.76
CA SER A 743 0.11 -27.68 6.39
C SER A 743 -0.16 -27.71 4.89
N MET A 744 0.50 -26.85 4.12
CA MET A 744 0.37 -26.85 2.66
C MET A 744 1.17 -27.98 1.99
N LYS A 745 2.04 -28.70 2.71
CA LYS A 745 2.85 -29.79 2.11
C LYS A 745 2.02 -30.99 1.70
N GLY A 746 0.93 -31.24 2.41
CA GLY A 746 0.14 -32.45 2.27
C GLY A 746 -1.20 -32.26 1.62
N ILE A 747 -2.04 -33.28 1.82
CA ILE A 747 -3.36 -33.43 1.23
C ILE A 747 -4.32 -33.81 2.34
N PHE A 748 -5.42 -33.08 2.46
CA PHE A 748 -6.52 -33.47 3.33
C PHE A 748 -7.48 -34.36 2.55
N PHE A 749 -7.93 -35.45 3.14
CA PHE A 749 -8.97 -36.33 2.61
C PHE A 749 -10.15 -36.39 3.58
N MET A 750 -11.36 -36.41 3.04
CA MET A 750 -12.59 -36.50 3.81
C MET A 750 -13.68 -37.17 2.98
N LYS A 751 -14.70 -37.72 3.64
CA LYS A 751 -15.87 -38.22 2.92
C LYS A 751 -16.65 -37.05 2.33
N LEU A 752 -17.18 -37.21 1.12
CA LEU A 752 -17.98 -36.16 0.47
C LEU A 752 -19.19 -35.75 1.32
N GLU A 753 -19.86 -36.72 1.96
CA GLU A 753 -21.03 -36.48 2.83
C GLU A 753 -20.69 -35.58 4.03
N ASP A 754 -19.55 -35.83 4.67
CA ASP A 754 -19.10 -35.09 5.84
C ASP A 754 -18.65 -33.67 5.44
N HIS A 755 -17.95 -33.55 4.31
CA HIS A 755 -17.57 -32.27 3.74
C HIS A 755 -18.78 -31.39 3.42
N LEU A 756 -19.72 -31.92 2.61
CA LEU A 756 -20.92 -31.20 2.20
C LEU A 756 -21.77 -30.77 3.40
N LYS A 757 -21.81 -31.59 4.46
CA LYS A 757 -22.55 -31.26 5.69
C LYS A 757 -22.02 -30.00 6.39
N GLN A 758 -20.74 -29.68 6.25
CA GLN A 758 -20.16 -28.49 6.89
C GLN A 758 -20.28 -27.23 6.04
N ILE A 759 -20.22 -27.35 4.71
CA ILE A 759 -20.27 -26.19 3.81
C ILE A 759 -21.70 -25.86 3.33
N LYS A 760 -22.64 -26.80 3.38
CA LYS A 760 -24.06 -26.53 3.17
C LYS A 760 -24.65 -25.92 4.44
N SER A 761 -25.27 -24.75 4.30
CA SER A 761 -26.05 -24.07 5.32
C SER A 761 -26.94 -25.05 6.12
N LYS A 762 -26.84 -25.02 7.45
CA LYS A 762 -27.92 -25.46 8.32
C LYS A 762 -29.00 -24.38 8.25
N LYS A 763 -29.98 -24.55 7.37
CA LYS A 763 -31.24 -23.83 7.50
C LYS A 763 -31.86 -24.07 8.87
#